data_AF-A0A2V2GLI3-F1
#
_entry.id   AF-A0A2V2GLI3-F1
#
_cell.length_a   1.000
_cell.length_b   1.000
_cell.length_c   1.000
_cell.angle_alpha   90.00
_cell.angle_beta   90.00
_cell.angle_gamma   90.00
#
_symmetry.space_group_name_H-M   'P 1'
#
loop_
_entity.id
_entity.type
_entity.pdbx_description
1 polymer ?
#
loop_
_entity_poly.entity_id
_entity_poly.type
_entity_poly.pdbx_seq_one_letter_code
_entity_poly.pdbx_strand_id
1 'polypeptide(L)'
;MAAAMCAAIAVAAPFGGRASAEKQNNDYSLSGSAAVTLSAADILGKVYETTVSDEERAVLSAYADLSLSYTAQVPADRVSAAFDGASLTLEAGDYSYEAVNGKTPLWKPLSASVGDKSAPFVGKTAHVGEIAREDGEYAEVTYGTEFILTAGEINAAANAAYDLGKAAYDEIAEQTAAYESALAAYEKQAREYADYLAACAKYEEDAAAYAEYKKAYAIWKEKYDVYADYLAALALYEAGVEAYESYLAAKERYAEDMAAYRQYLADYAEYEKKFEIYYGQYGPAMDKINRHLAAMQLLDTPMTDLNRTVRAAVTGSTVSSVLENKLTIVRVFGVPLSTVNRAEAATENLRKVFADYFALETDPERYLYYSLNYEFIAKNVGELFVALDSLYDNAKVKDAVRSEDREEQYIILVSQLCVAAHALNDGTIYGIDGKAVSEKSWRISGAENPAPRSAAEVLGGAYYEDKNDAAPIEGGYPAGAVEPVRPEKVEQPVAPEPVRMPTPPEKAEDAGPAPEEVKSPVAPEEVLKPEEPPQAYEPEENLKRLKELYETGVFVRREEKTQDCALSVTATARKKLYDADYVTVHFHDGEKTERVDVERGTYAAYYGKPPVKAESAQYFYRFECWQYADGVVADLAHAGAETAEREIHVYPRFKEILRTYTVVWRVDGAETEIVLGYGAEASEHAPAFPKKPDEGGYTFRFIGWDKPVAAVTGDAVYTAEFEKSRLLTWKFGKNTVCTPAYDGENAADYAPSAELPDAGNIYFEFLGWDGALGAVTGDAAYTARYDKHYLAPFSDGRGADVSVDEGGYVVDCTATYDEEFDFKQIFLRAEALACSVAVRARGGEAVFSYSSVAEMCRDKRFTVTFRVSRSAGGAYEFAVGAETGGYAAGVTFAASGYDATRTQLYAYENGAKTYVAHTYESGRVRFTAKAGLKYVLAAEYAVTLLPSKYVEISADMSDAAAGESVRVYAAEPPAGVRFDGIRVTAADGEEIAVENGMFVMPRAEVVVEAVCVPVVYTVSFVSDGRVVLSAEYRYGETLRVPEKLIKADDGEYTYAFIGWDKPVAETVTEDAVYTAVYKATPVVKPDPPLSRIDKLFIAGVTLICVLGAAGIAVAVVFIVKKAKKKKN
;
A
#
# COMPACT_ATOMS: atom_id res chain seq x y z
N MET A 1 -94.19 -23.36 23.31
CA MET A 1 -95.12 -23.84 24.36
C MET A 1 -94.98 -25.37 24.48
N ALA A 2 -95.53 -25.97 25.54
CA ALA A 2 -95.52 -27.44 25.76
C ALA A 2 -96.57 -28.17 24.86
N ALA A 3 -96.74 -29.50 24.82
CA ALA A 3 -96.19 -30.63 25.60
C ALA A 3 -96.15 -31.89 24.68
N ALA A 4 -95.16 -32.79 24.71
CA ALA A 4 -95.03 -33.99 25.54
C ALA A 4 -96.21 -35.01 25.56
N MET A 5 -96.00 -36.24 25.04
CA MET A 5 -96.11 -37.53 25.79
C MET A 5 -95.98 -38.80 24.91
N CYS A 6 -95.22 -39.79 25.42
CA CYS A 6 -95.42 -41.27 25.47
C CYS A 6 -96.10 -42.10 24.33
N ALA A 7 -95.79 -43.40 24.10
CA ALA A 7 -94.66 -44.29 24.49
C ALA A 7 -94.79 -45.70 23.84
N ALA A 8 -93.66 -46.46 23.82
CA ALA A 8 -93.54 -47.93 24.01
C ALA A 8 -93.91 -48.98 22.91
N ILE A 9 -92.85 -49.70 22.47
CA ILE A 9 -92.71 -51.18 22.30
C ILE A 9 -93.25 -51.89 21.02
N ALA A 10 -92.28 -52.20 20.13
CA ALA A 10 -91.99 -53.41 19.35
C ALA A 10 -93.05 -54.50 19.00
N VAL A 11 -92.98 -55.00 17.75
CA VAL A 11 -92.56 -56.38 17.36
C VAL A 11 -92.39 -56.46 15.82
N ALA A 12 -91.60 -57.41 15.30
CA ALA A 12 -91.22 -57.51 13.88
C ALA A 12 -91.83 -58.71 13.13
N ALA A 13 -92.20 -58.53 11.85
CA ALA A 13 -92.06 -59.49 10.74
C ALA A 13 -92.59 -58.86 9.41
N PRO A 14 -91.94 -59.08 8.24
CA PRO A 14 -92.38 -58.51 6.96
C PRO A 14 -93.46 -59.35 6.23
N PHE A 15 -94.18 -58.69 5.31
CA PHE A 15 -95.22 -59.30 4.47
C PHE A 15 -94.66 -60.19 3.35
N GLY A 16 -95.47 -61.17 2.91
CA GLY A 16 -95.22 -61.97 1.70
C GLY A 16 -96.26 -61.74 0.60
N GLY A 17 -95.78 -61.28 -0.56
CA GLY A 17 -96.30 -61.63 -1.91
C GLY A 17 -97.62 -61.01 -2.42
N ARG A 18 -97.51 -60.23 -3.51
CA ARG A 18 -98.15 -60.62 -4.79
C ARG A 18 -97.64 -59.87 -6.04
N ALA A 19 -97.32 -60.66 -7.06
CA ALA A 19 -97.52 -60.43 -8.51
C ALA A 19 -97.36 -59.02 -9.12
N SER A 20 -96.19 -58.81 -9.74
CA SER A 20 -96.02 -58.29 -11.11
C SER A 20 -96.96 -57.19 -11.64
N ALA A 21 -96.41 -55.97 -11.70
CA ALA A 21 -96.43 -55.21 -12.95
C ALA A 21 -95.11 -55.47 -13.71
N GLU A 22 -95.07 -55.29 -15.03
CA GLU A 22 -93.85 -55.45 -15.82
C GLU A 22 -92.89 -54.25 -15.61
N LYS A 23 -91.98 -54.34 -14.63
CA LYS A 23 -90.75 -53.53 -14.64
C LYS A 23 -89.92 -53.95 -15.85
N GLN A 24 -89.59 -53.00 -16.74
CA GLN A 24 -88.48 -53.21 -17.68
C GLN A 24 -87.17 -53.34 -16.87
N ASN A 25 -86.57 -54.52 -16.91
CA ASN A 25 -85.27 -54.76 -16.28
C ASN A 25 -84.16 -54.13 -17.13
N ASN A 26 -83.84 -52.87 -16.82
CA ASN A 26 -82.71 -52.15 -17.41
C ASN A 26 -81.48 -52.40 -16.53
N ASP A 27 -80.60 -53.30 -16.97
CA ASP A 27 -79.38 -53.64 -16.24
C ASP A 27 -78.25 -52.62 -16.54
N TYR A 28 -77.57 -52.19 -15.48
CA TYR A 28 -76.41 -51.29 -15.52
C TYR A 28 -75.17 -51.97 -14.89
N SER A 29 -75.08 -53.30 -14.95
CA SER A 29 -73.98 -54.09 -14.37
C SER A 29 -72.61 -53.72 -14.96
N LEU A 30 -71.61 -53.63 -14.07
CA LEU A 30 -70.21 -53.33 -14.39
C LEU A 30 -69.26 -54.14 -13.51
N SER A 31 -68.15 -54.60 -14.07
CA SER A 31 -67.08 -55.28 -13.35
C SER A 31 -65.86 -54.36 -13.18
N GLY A 32 -65.64 -53.89 -11.94
CA GLY A 32 -64.49 -53.04 -11.59
C GLY A 32 -64.88 -51.76 -10.87
N SER A 33 -63.88 -50.89 -10.64
CA SER A 33 -63.98 -49.72 -9.75
C SER A 33 -64.45 -48.42 -10.42
N ALA A 34 -65.16 -48.50 -11.55
CA ALA A 34 -65.67 -47.31 -12.24
C ALA A 34 -66.82 -46.63 -11.47
N ALA A 35 -66.89 -45.30 -11.58
CA ALA A 35 -68.00 -44.50 -11.06
C ALA A 35 -68.98 -44.15 -12.20
N VAL A 36 -70.28 -44.11 -11.89
CA VAL A 36 -71.34 -43.72 -12.82
C VAL A 36 -72.14 -42.59 -12.20
N THR A 37 -72.32 -41.48 -12.93
CA THR A 37 -73.06 -40.28 -12.46
C THR A 37 -74.18 -39.92 -13.44
N LEU A 38 -75.36 -39.58 -12.91
CA LEU A 38 -76.53 -39.08 -13.63
C LEU A 38 -76.87 -37.66 -13.12
N SER A 39 -77.10 -36.69 -14.02
CA SER A 39 -77.36 -35.29 -13.65
C SER A 39 -78.84 -34.99 -13.37
N ALA A 40 -79.12 -33.84 -12.75
CA ALA A 40 -80.49 -33.33 -12.54
C ALA A 40 -81.31 -33.31 -13.84
N ALA A 41 -80.70 -32.85 -14.95
CA ALA A 41 -81.37 -32.77 -16.25
C ALA A 41 -81.65 -34.16 -16.86
N ASP A 42 -80.77 -35.14 -16.66
CA ASP A 42 -80.98 -36.51 -17.12
C ASP A 42 -82.10 -37.20 -16.32
N ILE A 43 -82.08 -37.03 -14.99
CA ILE A 43 -83.09 -37.59 -14.08
C ILE A 43 -84.46 -36.95 -14.37
N LEU A 44 -84.56 -35.63 -14.41
CA LEU A 44 -85.81 -34.91 -14.67
C LEU A 44 -86.36 -35.19 -16.08
N GLY A 45 -85.50 -35.24 -17.10
CA GLY A 45 -85.91 -35.59 -18.47
C GLY A 45 -86.47 -36.99 -18.61
N LYS A 46 -86.08 -37.94 -17.74
CA LYS A 46 -86.67 -39.29 -17.65
C LYS A 46 -87.91 -39.35 -16.76
N VAL A 47 -88.01 -38.52 -15.71
CA VAL A 47 -89.13 -38.51 -14.74
C VAL A 47 -90.34 -37.67 -15.22
N TYR A 48 -90.13 -36.74 -16.14
CA TYR A 48 -91.18 -35.92 -16.75
C TYR A 48 -91.39 -36.18 -18.26
N GLU A 49 -90.57 -37.03 -18.89
CA GLU A 49 -90.61 -37.35 -20.33
C GLU A 49 -90.49 -36.12 -21.26
N THR A 50 -89.80 -35.06 -20.81
CA THR A 50 -89.61 -33.80 -21.56
C THR A 50 -88.14 -33.46 -21.81
N THR A 51 -87.89 -32.65 -22.84
CA THR A 51 -86.57 -32.08 -23.13
C THR A 51 -86.40 -30.73 -22.41
N VAL A 52 -85.45 -30.67 -21.48
CA VAL A 52 -84.95 -29.43 -20.86
C VAL A 52 -84.14 -28.65 -21.92
N SER A 53 -84.27 -27.31 -21.98
CA SER A 53 -83.48 -26.46 -22.88
C SER A 53 -82.02 -26.37 -22.41
N ASP A 54 -81.10 -25.94 -23.28
CA ASP A 54 -79.68 -25.86 -22.92
C ASP A 54 -79.39 -24.70 -21.96
N GLU A 55 -80.13 -23.59 -22.04
CA GLU A 55 -80.06 -22.47 -21.10
C GLU A 55 -80.55 -22.88 -19.70
N GLU A 56 -81.64 -23.64 -19.62
CA GLU A 56 -82.16 -24.13 -18.34
C GLU A 56 -81.28 -25.26 -17.78
N ARG A 57 -80.79 -26.17 -18.63
CA ARG A 57 -79.81 -27.21 -18.28
C ARG A 57 -78.56 -26.60 -17.67
N ALA A 58 -78.05 -25.49 -18.21
CA ALA A 58 -76.89 -24.80 -17.65
C ALA A 58 -77.16 -24.30 -16.23
N VAL A 59 -78.29 -23.61 -16.00
CA VAL A 59 -78.68 -23.13 -14.66
C VAL A 59 -78.90 -24.28 -13.68
N LEU A 60 -79.63 -25.33 -14.07
CA LEU A 60 -79.84 -26.51 -13.24
C LEU A 60 -78.53 -27.24 -12.92
N SER A 61 -77.57 -27.30 -13.85
CA SER A 61 -76.26 -27.92 -13.60
C SER A 61 -75.37 -27.15 -12.63
N ALA A 62 -75.61 -25.86 -12.43
CA ALA A 62 -74.88 -25.00 -11.51
C ALA A 62 -75.57 -24.81 -10.15
N TYR A 63 -76.89 -24.98 -10.07
CA TYR A 63 -77.68 -24.58 -8.89
C TYR A 63 -78.76 -25.59 -8.42
N ALA A 64 -78.95 -26.74 -9.06
CA ALA A 64 -79.95 -27.75 -8.62
C ALA A 64 -79.28 -28.99 -8.00
N ASP A 65 -79.47 -29.16 -6.69
CA ASP A 65 -78.89 -30.26 -5.90
C ASP A 65 -79.65 -31.59 -6.09
N LEU A 66 -79.54 -32.17 -7.28
CA LEU A 66 -80.07 -33.50 -7.60
C LEU A 66 -79.15 -34.24 -8.58
N SER A 67 -78.37 -35.18 -8.07
CA SER A 67 -77.61 -36.13 -8.89
C SER A 67 -77.71 -37.54 -8.32
N LEU A 68 -77.29 -38.54 -9.09
CA LEU A 68 -77.09 -39.93 -8.62
C LEU A 68 -75.70 -40.37 -9.05
N SER A 69 -74.80 -40.61 -8.11
CA SER A 69 -73.45 -41.12 -8.40
C SER A 69 -73.09 -42.31 -7.51
N TYR A 70 -72.61 -43.41 -8.08
CA TYR A 70 -72.29 -44.65 -7.35
C TYR A 70 -71.08 -45.40 -7.93
N THR A 71 -70.52 -46.31 -7.11
CA THR A 71 -69.36 -47.17 -7.42
C THR A 71 -69.61 -48.64 -7.04
N ALA A 72 -68.93 -49.57 -7.73
CA ALA A 72 -69.13 -51.01 -7.60
C ALA A 72 -68.03 -51.74 -6.78
N GLN A 73 -67.63 -51.17 -5.62
CA GLN A 73 -66.56 -51.73 -4.78
C GLN A 73 -67.08 -52.16 -3.40
N VAL A 74 -66.92 -53.45 -3.06
CA VAL A 74 -67.19 -53.98 -1.71
C VAL A 74 -65.87 -54.35 -1.00
N PRO A 75 -65.61 -53.90 0.25
CA PRO A 75 -64.32 -54.09 0.92
C PRO A 75 -63.95 -55.54 1.27
N ALA A 76 -62.66 -55.87 1.06
CA ALA A 76 -62.02 -57.18 1.30
C ALA A 76 -62.08 -57.68 2.76
N ASP A 77 -62.26 -56.78 3.73
CA ASP A 77 -62.35 -57.11 5.15
C ASP A 77 -63.75 -57.55 5.59
N ARG A 78 -64.78 -57.20 4.83
CA ARG A 78 -66.15 -57.72 5.01
C ARG A 78 -66.26 -59.20 4.70
N VAL A 79 -65.24 -59.75 4.02
CA VAL A 79 -65.03 -61.19 3.81
C VAL A 79 -64.05 -61.71 4.86
N SER A 80 -64.51 -62.51 5.80
CA SER A 80 -63.65 -63.33 6.67
C SER A 80 -63.30 -64.65 5.98
N ALA A 81 -62.20 -65.28 6.38
CA ALA A 81 -61.76 -66.55 5.83
C ALA A 81 -61.24 -67.43 6.98
N ALA A 82 -61.81 -68.62 7.13
CA ALA A 82 -61.42 -69.60 8.13
C ALA A 82 -61.13 -70.95 7.45
N PHE A 83 -59.98 -71.54 7.79
CA PHE A 83 -59.48 -72.79 7.22
C PHE A 83 -59.36 -73.84 8.32
N ASP A 84 -60.04 -74.97 8.17
CA ASP A 84 -60.11 -76.06 9.16
C ASP A 84 -59.16 -77.23 8.86
N GLY A 85 -58.46 -77.18 7.72
CA GLY A 85 -57.60 -78.23 7.19
C GLY A 85 -58.18 -79.04 6.03
N ALA A 86 -59.50 -78.94 5.77
CA ALA A 86 -60.19 -79.67 4.70
C ALA A 86 -61.26 -78.85 3.95
N SER A 87 -61.60 -77.63 4.40
CA SER A 87 -62.53 -76.72 3.74
C SER A 87 -62.18 -75.24 3.99
N LEU A 88 -62.65 -74.35 3.10
CA LEU A 88 -62.62 -72.91 3.33
C LEU A 88 -64.03 -72.38 3.61
N THR A 89 -64.23 -71.86 4.83
CA THR A 89 -65.45 -71.11 5.17
C THR A 89 -65.19 -69.62 4.96
N LEU A 90 -66.07 -68.99 4.17
CA LEU A 90 -66.09 -67.56 3.93
C LEU A 90 -67.34 -66.95 4.56
N GLU A 91 -67.18 -65.96 5.44
CA GLU A 91 -68.30 -65.13 5.89
C GLU A 91 -68.25 -63.78 5.19
N ALA A 92 -69.35 -63.34 4.60
CA ALA A 92 -69.51 -62.04 3.97
C ALA A 92 -70.72 -61.31 4.55
N GLY A 93 -70.50 -60.10 5.08
CA GLY A 93 -71.58 -59.25 5.58
C GLY A 93 -72.23 -58.39 4.48
N ASP A 94 -73.52 -58.06 4.66
CA ASP A 94 -74.15 -56.92 3.98
C ASP A 94 -73.25 -55.67 4.11
N TYR A 95 -73.14 -54.91 3.04
CA TYR A 95 -72.31 -53.72 2.97
C TYR A 95 -73.14 -52.53 2.50
N SER A 96 -73.00 -51.40 3.19
CA SER A 96 -73.58 -50.13 2.77
C SER A 96 -72.53 -49.05 2.93
N TYR A 97 -72.48 -48.15 1.94
CA TYR A 97 -71.70 -46.92 1.99
C TYR A 97 -72.63 -45.77 1.61
N GLU A 98 -72.33 -44.58 2.12
CA GLU A 98 -73.02 -43.36 1.71
C GLU A 98 -72.43 -42.92 0.36
N ALA A 99 -73.26 -42.89 -0.68
CA ALA A 99 -72.82 -42.49 -2.01
C ALA A 99 -72.64 -40.97 -2.09
N VAL A 100 -71.97 -40.48 -3.15
CA VAL A 100 -71.50 -39.07 -3.26
C VAL A 100 -72.64 -38.04 -3.17
N ASN A 101 -73.88 -38.47 -3.38
CA ASN A 101 -75.11 -37.67 -3.28
C ASN A 101 -75.93 -37.93 -1.98
N GLY A 102 -75.32 -38.45 -0.91
CA GLY A 102 -75.97 -38.70 0.38
C GLY A 102 -76.94 -39.90 0.43
N LYS A 103 -77.09 -40.67 -0.67
CA LYS A 103 -77.96 -41.87 -0.69
C LYS A 103 -77.15 -43.12 -0.37
N THR A 104 -77.64 -43.94 0.56
CA THR A 104 -76.92 -45.11 1.10
C THR A 104 -77.47 -46.44 0.54
N PRO A 105 -76.92 -46.99 -0.56
CA PRO A 105 -77.29 -48.31 -1.08
C PRO A 105 -76.88 -49.45 -0.12
N LEU A 106 -77.71 -50.49 -0.02
CA LEU A 106 -77.45 -51.68 0.79
C LEU A 106 -77.14 -52.89 -0.11
N TRP A 107 -75.85 -53.12 -0.31
CA TRP A 107 -75.29 -54.22 -1.10
C TRP A 107 -75.34 -55.53 -0.32
N LYS A 108 -75.99 -56.55 -0.89
CA LYS A 108 -76.12 -57.88 -0.27
C LYS A 108 -75.33 -58.94 -1.04
N PRO A 109 -74.60 -59.84 -0.35
CA PRO A 109 -73.79 -60.87 -1.01
C PRO A 109 -74.67 -61.91 -1.69
N LEU A 110 -74.16 -62.47 -2.80
CA LEU A 110 -74.88 -63.37 -3.70
C LEU A 110 -74.12 -64.70 -3.90
N SER A 111 -72.82 -64.64 -4.22
CA SER A 111 -71.96 -65.83 -4.41
C SER A 111 -70.49 -65.54 -4.13
N ALA A 112 -69.69 -66.60 -3.93
CA ALA A 112 -68.23 -66.58 -3.76
C ALA A 112 -67.52 -67.55 -4.71
N SER A 113 -66.22 -67.35 -4.94
CA SER A 113 -65.34 -68.24 -5.74
C SER A 113 -63.89 -68.29 -5.24
N VAL A 114 -63.19 -69.39 -5.51
CA VAL A 114 -61.73 -69.56 -5.34
C VAL A 114 -61.23 -70.43 -6.49
N GLY A 115 -60.43 -69.87 -7.40
CA GLY A 115 -60.14 -70.51 -8.68
C GLY A 115 -61.44 -70.89 -9.41
N ASP A 116 -61.50 -72.12 -9.94
CA ASP A 116 -62.69 -72.65 -10.63
C ASP A 116 -63.85 -73.08 -9.68
N LYS A 117 -63.66 -73.00 -8.36
CA LYS A 117 -64.63 -73.48 -7.34
C LYS A 117 -65.53 -72.33 -6.91
N SER A 118 -66.86 -72.51 -6.86
CA SER A 118 -67.82 -71.45 -6.47
C SER A 118 -69.02 -71.96 -5.66
N ALA A 119 -69.58 -71.11 -4.80
CA ALA A 119 -70.75 -71.39 -3.98
C ALA A 119 -71.64 -70.13 -3.77
N PRO A 120 -72.98 -70.26 -3.68
CA PRO A 120 -73.87 -69.16 -3.29
C PRO A 120 -73.82 -68.87 -1.79
N PHE A 121 -74.19 -67.66 -1.37
CA PHE A 121 -74.36 -67.34 0.05
C PHE A 121 -75.69 -67.86 0.61
N VAL A 122 -75.62 -68.52 1.77
CA VAL A 122 -76.80 -68.98 2.53
C VAL A 122 -76.84 -68.20 3.85
N GLY A 123 -77.45 -67.02 3.80
CA GLY A 123 -77.31 -66.03 4.87
C GLY A 123 -76.02 -65.23 4.68
N LYS A 124 -75.12 -65.27 5.67
CA LYS A 124 -73.81 -64.58 5.62
C LYS A 124 -72.63 -65.51 5.33
N THR A 125 -72.85 -66.82 5.24
CA THR A 125 -71.82 -67.83 4.99
C THR A 125 -71.90 -68.39 3.58
N ALA A 126 -70.72 -68.64 3.00
CA ALA A 126 -70.53 -69.52 1.85
C ALA A 126 -69.41 -70.51 2.20
N HIS A 127 -69.61 -71.79 1.90
CA HIS A 127 -68.60 -72.83 2.10
C HIS A 127 -68.04 -73.22 0.73
N VAL A 128 -66.74 -73.05 0.56
CA VAL A 128 -65.98 -73.57 -0.59
C VAL A 128 -65.25 -74.82 -0.12
N GLY A 129 -65.11 -75.81 -1.01
CA GLY A 129 -64.63 -77.16 -0.67
C GLY A 129 -63.16 -77.22 -0.25
N GLU A 130 -62.55 -78.39 -0.39
CA GLU A 130 -61.13 -78.60 -0.09
C GLU A 130 -60.25 -77.70 -0.97
N ILE A 131 -59.37 -76.89 -0.35
CA ILE A 131 -58.54 -75.88 -1.03
C ILE A 131 -57.06 -76.13 -0.73
N ALA A 132 -56.24 -76.30 -1.77
CA ALA A 132 -54.80 -76.40 -1.67
C ALA A 132 -54.13 -75.01 -1.66
N ARG A 133 -52.90 -74.90 -1.15
CA ARG A 133 -52.11 -73.65 -1.18
C ARG A 133 -51.77 -73.19 -2.62
N GLU A 134 -52.00 -74.05 -3.60
CA GLU A 134 -51.81 -73.81 -5.04
C GLU A 134 -53.09 -73.31 -5.76
N ASP A 135 -54.27 -73.43 -5.15
CA ASP A 135 -55.57 -73.13 -5.78
C ASP A 135 -55.86 -71.63 -5.98
N GLY A 136 -54.98 -70.75 -5.46
CA GLY A 136 -55.04 -69.31 -5.65
C GLY A 136 -54.68 -68.52 -4.38
N GLU A 137 -54.06 -67.35 -4.58
CA GLU A 137 -53.70 -66.44 -3.47
C GLU A 137 -54.93 -65.66 -2.91
N TYR A 138 -56.08 -65.69 -3.62
CA TYR A 138 -57.28 -64.93 -3.26
C TYR A 138 -58.61 -65.69 -3.43
N ALA A 139 -59.57 -65.37 -2.56
CA ALA A 139 -61.00 -65.68 -2.74
C ALA A 139 -61.81 -64.47 -3.24
N GLU A 140 -62.90 -64.69 -3.98
CA GLU A 140 -63.77 -63.68 -4.63
C GLU A 140 -65.24 -63.72 -4.13
N VAL A 141 -65.97 -62.60 -4.18
CA VAL A 141 -67.38 -62.47 -3.71
C VAL A 141 -68.22 -61.43 -4.49
N THR A 142 -69.47 -61.71 -4.86
CA THR A 142 -70.39 -60.86 -5.68
C THR A 142 -71.63 -60.35 -4.90
N TYR A 143 -72.17 -59.16 -5.24
CA TYR A 143 -73.18 -58.37 -4.50
C TYR A 143 -74.20 -57.59 -5.39
N GLY A 144 -75.30 -57.03 -4.81
CA GLY A 144 -76.24 -56.10 -5.52
C GLY A 144 -77.21 -55.25 -4.63
N THR A 145 -77.87 -54.23 -5.20
CA THR A 145 -78.67 -53.16 -4.52
C THR A 145 -79.80 -52.51 -5.37
N GLU A 146 -80.71 -51.74 -4.75
CA GLU A 146 -81.66 -50.79 -5.38
C GLU A 146 -81.55 -49.36 -4.78
N PHE A 147 -82.10 -48.34 -5.47
CA PHE A 147 -82.18 -46.91 -5.07
C PHE A 147 -83.61 -46.37 -5.16
N ILE A 148 -83.95 -45.35 -4.35
CA ILE A 148 -85.24 -44.63 -4.38
C ILE A 148 -85.02 -43.09 -4.42
N LEU A 149 -85.82 -42.40 -5.23
CA LEU A 149 -85.93 -40.94 -5.32
C LEU A 149 -87.31 -40.50 -4.82
N THR A 150 -87.36 -39.50 -3.93
CA THR A 150 -88.60 -39.00 -3.35
C THR A 150 -89.25 -37.91 -4.19
N ALA A 151 -90.57 -37.77 -4.06
CA ALA A 151 -91.31 -36.67 -4.70
C ALA A 151 -90.74 -35.28 -4.34
N GLY A 152 -90.29 -35.07 -3.10
CA GLY A 152 -89.75 -33.78 -2.64
C GLY A 152 -88.44 -33.39 -3.33
N GLU A 153 -87.49 -34.33 -3.44
CA GLU A 153 -86.20 -34.12 -4.13
C GLU A 153 -86.43 -33.76 -5.62
N ILE A 154 -87.38 -34.44 -6.27
CA ILE A 154 -87.76 -34.17 -7.65
C ILE A 154 -88.37 -32.77 -7.80
N ASN A 155 -89.24 -32.36 -6.86
CA ASN A 155 -89.97 -31.08 -6.93
C ASN A 155 -89.08 -29.86 -6.67
N ALA A 156 -88.08 -29.97 -5.80
CA ALA A 156 -87.10 -28.91 -5.54
C ALA A 156 -86.24 -28.66 -6.79
N ALA A 157 -85.63 -29.73 -7.34
CA ALA A 157 -84.81 -29.63 -8.55
C ALA A 157 -85.61 -29.19 -9.79
N ALA A 158 -86.89 -29.53 -9.87
CA ALA A 158 -87.77 -29.14 -10.99
C ALA A 158 -88.07 -27.64 -11.07
N ASN A 159 -87.86 -26.88 -9.98
CA ASN A 159 -88.26 -25.47 -9.85
C ASN A 159 -87.13 -24.49 -9.48
N ALA A 160 -85.97 -24.97 -9.00
CA ALA A 160 -84.89 -24.11 -8.45
C ALA A 160 -84.48 -22.91 -9.33
N ALA A 161 -84.44 -23.08 -10.66
CA ALA A 161 -84.10 -22.00 -11.61
C ALA A 161 -85.11 -20.82 -11.60
N TYR A 162 -86.39 -21.09 -11.33
CA TYR A 162 -87.45 -20.08 -11.27
C TYR A 162 -87.31 -19.19 -10.02
N ASP A 163 -87.06 -19.80 -8.86
CA ASP A 163 -86.98 -19.06 -7.59
C ASP A 163 -85.71 -18.21 -7.48
N LEU A 164 -84.59 -18.65 -8.06
CA LEU A 164 -83.35 -17.86 -8.16
C LEU A 164 -83.52 -16.60 -9.03
N GLY A 165 -84.17 -16.74 -10.19
CA GLY A 165 -84.43 -15.60 -11.08
C GLY A 165 -85.33 -14.53 -10.43
N LYS A 166 -86.18 -14.92 -9.48
CA LYS A 166 -86.99 -14.00 -8.69
C LYS A 166 -86.17 -13.24 -7.64
N ALA A 167 -85.26 -13.89 -6.92
CA ALA A 167 -84.44 -13.21 -5.90
C ALA A 167 -83.63 -12.05 -6.50
N ALA A 168 -83.07 -12.25 -7.70
CA ALA A 168 -82.35 -11.22 -8.47
C ALA A 168 -83.22 -10.01 -8.88
N TYR A 169 -84.55 -10.17 -8.96
CA TYR A 169 -85.49 -9.06 -9.22
C TYR A 169 -85.65 -8.17 -7.98
N ASP A 170 -85.82 -8.78 -6.80
CA ASP A 170 -86.11 -8.07 -5.56
C ASP A 170 -84.88 -7.27 -5.04
N GLU A 171 -83.66 -7.82 -5.15
CA GLU A 171 -82.41 -7.17 -4.68
C GLU A 171 -82.09 -5.84 -5.39
N ILE A 172 -82.30 -5.79 -6.71
CA ILE A 172 -82.04 -4.58 -7.52
C ILE A 172 -82.95 -3.41 -7.11
N ALA A 173 -84.15 -3.70 -6.60
CA ALA A 173 -85.09 -2.68 -6.16
C ALA A 173 -84.65 -2.00 -4.84
N GLU A 174 -84.01 -2.73 -3.92
CA GLU A 174 -83.58 -2.19 -2.62
C GLU A 174 -82.42 -1.19 -2.76
N GLN A 175 -81.38 -1.55 -3.51
CA GLN A 175 -80.20 -0.70 -3.76
C GLN A 175 -80.57 0.64 -4.43
N THR A 176 -81.58 0.63 -5.31
CA THR A 176 -82.05 1.85 -6.00
C THR A 176 -82.60 2.90 -5.02
N ALA A 177 -83.25 2.48 -3.93
CA ALA A 177 -83.79 3.39 -2.92
C ALA A 177 -82.71 4.05 -2.04
N ALA A 178 -81.55 3.41 -1.86
CA ALA A 178 -80.44 3.97 -1.09
C ALA A 178 -79.82 5.21 -1.78
N TYR A 179 -79.73 5.18 -3.11
CA TYR A 179 -79.22 6.30 -3.93
C TYR A 179 -80.04 7.58 -3.75
N GLU A 180 -81.38 7.50 -3.78
CA GLU A 180 -82.24 8.67 -3.64
C GLU A 180 -82.05 9.38 -2.28
N SER A 181 -81.76 8.61 -1.22
CA SER A 181 -81.49 9.18 0.11
C SER A 181 -80.16 9.94 0.20
N ALA A 182 -79.16 9.61 -0.62
CA ALA A 182 -77.88 10.30 -0.65
C ALA A 182 -77.99 11.68 -1.34
N LEU A 183 -78.79 11.77 -2.40
CA LEU A 183 -78.98 13.01 -3.17
C LEU A 183 -79.57 14.15 -2.31
N ALA A 184 -80.48 13.82 -1.40
CA ALA A 184 -81.08 14.79 -0.48
C ALA A 184 -80.08 15.41 0.52
N ALA A 185 -78.95 14.75 0.82
CA ALA A 185 -77.91 15.30 1.70
C ALA A 185 -77.07 16.37 1.00
N TYR A 186 -76.72 16.15 -0.28
CA TYR A 186 -75.96 17.10 -1.10
C TYR A 186 -76.68 18.46 -1.25
N GLU A 187 -78.00 18.45 -1.46
CA GLU A 187 -78.80 19.68 -1.56
C GLU A 187 -78.85 20.53 -0.28
N LYS A 188 -78.48 19.97 0.88
CA LYS A 188 -78.33 20.74 2.13
C LYS A 188 -77.00 21.51 2.14
N GLN A 189 -75.90 20.82 1.87
CA GLN A 189 -74.54 21.38 1.90
C GLN A 189 -74.39 22.54 0.89
N ALA A 190 -75.07 22.48 -0.25
CA ALA A 190 -75.10 23.54 -1.26
C ALA A 190 -75.70 24.88 -0.79
N ARG A 191 -76.51 24.89 0.29
CA ARG A 191 -77.00 26.13 0.91
C ARG A 191 -75.99 26.71 1.89
N GLU A 192 -75.33 25.86 2.68
CA GLU A 192 -74.34 26.28 3.68
C GLU A 192 -73.12 26.97 3.02
N TYR A 193 -72.75 26.55 1.80
CA TYR A 193 -71.73 27.23 0.99
C TYR A 193 -72.16 28.62 0.46
N ALA A 194 -73.45 28.89 0.29
CA ALA A 194 -73.93 30.18 -0.22
C ALA A 194 -73.80 31.31 0.83
N ASP A 195 -73.98 30.98 2.11
CA ASP A 195 -73.83 31.94 3.22
C ASP A 195 -72.35 32.33 3.45
N TYR A 196 -71.40 31.40 3.21
CA TYR A 196 -69.96 31.68 3.23
C TYR A 196 -69.55 32.79 2.25
N LEU A 197 -70.05 32.75 1.02
CA LEU A 197 -69.77 33.77 0.00
C LEU A 197 -70.27 35.17 0.41
N ALA A 198 -71.35 35.27 1.20
CA ALA A 198 -71.83 36.53 1.74
C ALA A 198 -70.94 37.09 2.87
N ALA A 199 -70.25 36.22 3.63
CA ALA A 199 -69.28 36.64 4.63
C ALA A 199 -67.99 37.19 3.99
N CYS A 200 -67.55 36.63 2.85
CA CYS A 200 -66.31 37.04 2.17
C CYS A 200 -66.36 38.51 1.71
N ALA A 201 -67.53 38.99 1.27
CA ALA A 201 -67.74 40.38 0.87
C ALA A 201 -67.51 41.39 2.02
N LYS A 202 -67.59 40.96 3.28
CA LYS A 202 -67.31 41.83 4.44
C LYS A 202 -65.81 41.89 4.77
N TYR A 203 -65.09 40.80 4.56
CA TYR A 203 -63.64 40.75 4.75
C TYR A 203 -62.89 41.73 3.82
N GLU A 204 -63.39 41.96 2.61
CA GLU A 204 -62.83 42.94 1.66
C GLU A 204 -62.91 44.39 2.18
N GLU A 205 -63.92 44.73 3.00
CA GLU A 205 -64.10 46.08 3.56
C GLU A 205 -63.09 46.35 4.69
N ASP A 206 -62.93 45.43 5.64
CA ASP A 206 -61.93 45.52 6.70
C ASP A 206 -60.48 45.44 6.15
N ALA A 207 -60.26 44.73 5.04
CA ALA A 207 -58.95 44.56 4.42
C ALA A 207 -58.38 45.89 3.87
N ALA A 208 -59.24 46.84 3.51
CA ALA A 208 -58.84 48.17 3.08
C ALA A 208 -58.19 48.99 4.21
N ALA A 209 -58.66 48.83 5.46
CA ALA A 209 -58.06 49.49 6.63
C ALA A 209 -56.68 48.91 6.97
N TYR A 210 -56.53 47.58 6.89
CA TYR A 210 -55.25 46.90 7.07
C TYR A 210 -54.21 47.29 5.99
N ALA A 211 -54.67 47.66 4.79
CA ALA A 211 -53.80 48.18 3.72
C ALA A 211 -53.22 49.58 4.00
N GLU A 212 -53.80 50.37 4.91
CA GLU A 212 -53.22 51.65 5.36
C GLU A 212 -52.13 51.42 6.41
N TYR A 213 -52.36 50.52 7.38
CA TYR A 213 -51.33 50.05 8.32
C TYR A 213 -50.09 49.53 7.57
N LYS A 214 -50.27 48.74 6.51
CA LYS A 214 -49.17 48.27 5.65
C LYS A 214 -48.31 49.39 5.05
N LYS A 215 -48.84 50.59 4.79
CA LYS A 215 -48.05 51.74 4.27
C LYS A 215 -47.15 52.35 5.35
N ALA A 216 -47.67 52.52 6.57
CA ALA A 216 -46.89 53.00 7.71
C ALA A 216 -45.81 51.96 8.12
N TYR A 217 -46.21 50.68 8.15
CA TYR A 217 -45.31 49.57 8.37
C TYR A 217 -44.23 49.48 7.29
N ALA A 218 -44.54 49.73 6.01
CA ALA A 218 -43.55 49.70 4.92
C ALA A 218 -42.40 50.70 5.10
N ILE A 219 -42.66 51.91 5.63
CA ILE A 219 -41.63 52.95 5.82
C ILE A 219 -40.73 52.64 7.02
N TRP A 220 -41.28 52.05 8.09
CA TRP A 220 -40.47 51.42 9.14
C TRP A 220 -39.70 50.23 8.58
N LYS A 221 -40.35 49.44 7.73
CA LYS A 221 -39.81 48.22 7.14
C LYS A 221 -38.68 48.47 6.15
N GLU A 222 -38.61 49.55 5.38
CA GLU A 222 -37.40 49.84 4.58
C GLU A 222 -36.14 50.00 5.45
N LYS A 223 -36.27 50.55 6.67
CA LYS A 223 -35.16 50.65 7.62
C LYS A 223 -34.89 49.34 8.34
N TYR A 224 -35.96 48.67 8.77
CA TYR A 224 -35.84 47.35 9.38
C TYR A 224 -35.29 46.33 8.39
N ASP A 225 -35.57 46.42 7.08
CA ASP A 225 -35.07 45.50 6.05
C ASP A 225 -33.58 45.70 5.82
N VAL A 226 -33.02 46.91 5.90
CA VAL A 226 -31.54 47.08 5.90
C VAL A 226 -30.93 46.49 7.18
N TYR A 227 -31.58 46.65 8.33
CA TYR A 227 -31.13 46.04 9.59
C TYR A 227 -31.37 44.52 9.63
N ALA A 228 -32.36 44.01 8.89
CA ALA A 228 -32.75 42.61 8.83
C ALA A 228 -32.06 41.85 7.69
N ASP A 229 -31.59 42.53 6.66
CA ASP A 229 -30.55 42.03 5.74
C ASP A 229 -29.24 41.89 6.50
N TYR A 230 -28.90 42.84 7.41
CA TYR A 230 -27.79 42.66 8.34
C TYR A 230 -28.02 41.49 9.32
N LEU A 231 -29.19 41.38 9.97
CA LEU A 231 -29.49 40.27 10.86
C LEU A 231 -29.65 38.92 10.14
N ALA A 232 -30.10 38.89 8.88
CA ALA A 232 -30.19 37.69 8.07
C ALA A 232 -28.81 37.30 7.52
N ALA A 233 -27.97 38.26 7.12
CA ALA A 233 -26.58 38.00 6.80
C ALA A 233 -25.79 37.57 8.04
N LEU A 234 -26.13 38.07 9.24
CA LEU A 234 -25.56 37.64 10.51
C LEU A 234 -26.05 36.23 10.87
N ALA A 235 -27.33 35.93 10.72
CA ALA A 235 -27.88 34.59 10.95
C ALA A 235 -27.39 33.58 9.89
N LEU A 236 -27.15 33.98 8.64
CA LEU A 236 -26.51 33.16 7.61
C LEU A 236 -25.00 33.00 7.84
N TYR A 237 -24.36 33.99 8.47
CA TYR A 237 -22.98 33.87 8.95
C TYR A 237 -22.90 32.94 10.17
N GLU A 238 -23.78 33.08 11.16
CA GLU A 238 -23.85 32.24 12.36
C GLU A 238 -24.25 30.81 12.01
N ALA A 239 -25.31 30.59 11.22
CA ALA A 239 -25.66 29.27 10.71
C ALA A 239 -24.62 28.70 9.71
N GLY A 240 -23.87 29.57 9.02
CA GLY A 240 -22.75 29.16 8.17
C GLY A 240 -21.50 28.78 8.97
N VAL A 241 -21.30 29.39 10.14
CA VAL A 241 -20.29 29.00 11.14
C VAL A 241 -20.74 27.70 11.81
N GLU A 242 -21.99 27.57 12.24
CA GLU A 242 -22.56 26.34 12.82
C GLU A 242 -22.52 25.17 11.81
N ALA A 243 -22.77 25.43 10.52
CA ALA A 243 -22.61 24.44 9.45
C ALA A 243 -21.12 24.11 9.18
N TYR A 244 -20.21 25.07 9.37
CA TYR A 244 -18.76 24.83 9.25
C TYR A 244 -18.20 24.06 10.46
N GLU A 245 -18.67 24.35 11.67
CA GLU A 245 -18.37 23.59 12.90
C GLU A 245 -18.98 22.19 12.84
N SER A 246 -20.21 22.05 12.33
CA SER A 246 -20.84 20.75 12.03
C SER A 246 -20.07 19.99 10.96
N TYR A 247 -19.52 20.66 9.94
CA TYR A 247 -18.63 20.05 8.96
C TYR A 247 -17.30 19.59 9.58
N LEU A 248 -16.72 20.37 10.50
CA LEU A 248 -15.52 19.96 11.24
C LEU A 248 -15.80 18.74 12.12
N ALA A 249 -16.90 18.73 12.87
CA ALA A 249 -17.33 17.57 13.68
C ALA A 249 -17.64 16.34 12.79
N ALA A 250 -18.29 16.53 11.64
CA ALA A 250 -18.52 15.45 10.67
C ALA A 250 -17.22 14.94 10.04
N LYS A 251 -16.20 15.79 9.90
CA LYS A 251 -14.87 15.43 9.39
C LYS A 251 -14.01 14.70 10.45
N GLU A 252 -14.15 15.06 11.72
CA GLU A 252 -13.56 14.31 12.84
C GLU A 252 -14.22 12.93 12.95
N ARG A 253 -15.57 12.87 12.95
CA ARG A 253 -16.31 11.62 12.93
C ARG A 253 -15.98 10.75 11.69
N TYR A 254 -15.85 11.36 10.51
CA TYR A 254 -15.36 10.64 9.32
C TYR A 254 -13.96 10.05 9.51
N ALA A 255 -13.08 10.69 10.29
CA ALA A 255 -11.76 10.14 10.61
C ALA A 255 -11.85 8.96 11.61
N GLU A 256 -12.79 9.00 12.56
CA GLU A 256 -13.11 7.89 13.48
C GLU A 256 -13.74 6.70 12.73
N ASP A 257 -14.77 6.96 11.91
CA ASP A 257 -15.41 5.95 11.06
C ASP A 257 -14.41 5.35 10.05
N MET A 258 -13.48 6.15 9.50
CA MET A 258 -12.38 5.65 8.67
C MET A 258 -11.34 4.84 9.45
N ALA A 259 -11.16 5.07 10.75
CA ALA A 259 -10.32 4.25 11.59
C ALA A 259 -10.98 2.90 11.87
N ALA A 260 -12.28 2.88 12.18
CA ALA A 260 -13.07 1.65 12.33
C ALA A 260 -13.10 0.83 11.03
N TYR A 261 -13.29 1.48 9.87
CA TYR A 261 -13.24 0.81 8.57
C TYR A 261 -11.85 0.23 8.25
N ARG A 262 -10.75 0.92 8.63
CA ARG A 262 -9.38 0.38 8.51
C ARG A 262 -9.12 -0.79 9.44
N GLN A 263 -9.67 -0.78 10.65
CA GLN A 263 -9.59 -1.90 11.57
C GLN A 263 -10.33 -3.11 11.00
N TYR A 264 -11.57 -2.94 10.53
CA TYR A 264 -12.30 -3.97 9.80
C TYR A 264 -11.49 -4.55 8.63
N LEU A 265 -10.81 -3.73 7.82
CA LEU A 265 -9.96 -4.23 6.73
C LEU A 265 -8.75 -5.06 7.21
N ALA A 266 -8.19 -4.75 8.39
CA ALA A 266 -7.12 -5.54 8.99
C ALA A 266 -7.64 -6.87 9.56
N ASP A 267 -8.73 -6.82 10.33
CA ASP A 267 -9.40 -8.00 10.90
C ASP A 267 -9.90 -8.94 9.78
N TYR A 268 -10.36 -8.37 8.65
CA TYR A 268 -10.80 -9.12 7.47
C TYR A 268 -9.63 -9.81 6.75
N ALA A 269 -8.47 -9.17 6.65
CA ALA A 269 -7.27 -9.80 6.08
C ALA A 269 -6.71 -10.91 6.97
N GLU A 270 -6.85 -10.81 8.29
CA GLU A 270 -6.52 -11.89 9.21
C GLU A 270 -7.52 -13.05 9.10
N TYR A 271 -8.82 -12.74 8.96
CA TYR A 271 -9.86 -13.73 8.64
C TYR A 271 -9.55 -14.46 7.32
N GLU A 272 -9.22 -13.75 6.23
CA GLU A 272 -8.90 -14.40 4.94
C GLU A 272 -7.71 -15.35 5.07
N LYS A 273 -6.65 -14.96 5.78
CA LYS A 273 -5.49 -15.83 6.04
C LYS A 273 -5.88 -17.08 6.85
N LYS A 274 -6.71 -16.94 7.89
CA LYS A 274 -7.21 -18.08 8.70
C LYS A 274 -8.14 -18.97 7.88
N PHE A 275 -8.97 -18.37 7.03
CA PHE A 275 -9.92 -19.06 6.16
C PHE A 275 -9.21 -19.82 5.02
N GLU A 276 -8.15 -19.27 4.43
CA GLU A 276 -7.33 -19.95 3.42
C GLU A 276 -6.63 -21.19 4.01
N ILE A 277 -6.10 -21.10 5.23
CA ILE A 277 -5.53 -22.26 5.95
C ILE A 277 -6.62 -23.31 6.24
N TYR A 278 -7.76 -22.90 6.79
CA TYR A 278 -8.90 -23.78 7.08
C TYR A 278 -9.44 -24.47 5.82
N TYR A 279 -9.64 -23.72 4.73
CA TYR A 279 -10.16 -24.25 3.47
C TYR A 279 -9.12 -25.11 2.73
N GLY A 280 -7.82 -24.77 2.81
CA GLY A 280 -6.74 -25.59 2.29
C GLY A 280 -6.56 -26.93 3.01
N GLN A 281 -6.84 -26.99 4.32
CA GLN A 281 -6.72 -28.21 5.12
C GLN A 281 -8.01 -29.04 5.17
N TYR A 282 -9.18 -28.40 5.23
CA TYR A 282 -10.47 -29.05 5.48
C TYR A 282 -11.55 -28.75 4.43
N GLY A 283 -11.41 -27.69 3.62
CA GLY A 283 -12.46 -27.16 2.73
C GLY A 283 -13.17 -28.21 1.87
N PRO A 284 -12.46 -29.01 1.05
CA PRO A 284 -13.08 -30.05 0.23
C PRO A 284 -13.86 -31.11 1.00
N ALA A 285 -13.51 -31.36 2.28
CA ALA A 285 -14.27 -32.25 3.16
C ALA A 285 -15.45 -31.52 3.80
N MET A 286 -15.25 -30.30 4.30
CA MET A 286 -16.31 -29.49 4.92
C MET A 286 -17.41 -29.11 3.93
N ASP A 287 -17.09 -28.80 2.68
CA ASP A 287 -18.07 -28.54 1.62
C ASP A 287 -19.02 -29.72 1.40
N LYS A 288 -18.51 -30.95 1.47
CA LYS A 288 -19.29 -32.18 1.32
C LYS A 288 -20.04 -32.54 2.62
N ILE A 289 -19.43 -32.34 3.79
CA ILE A 289 -20.11 -32.44 5.10
C ILE A 289 -21.33 -31.51 5.15
N ASN A 290 -21.14 -30.25 4.78
CA ASN A 290 -22.16 -29.22 4.79
C ASN A 290 -23.28 -29.53 3.77
N ARG A 291 -22.97 -30.17 2.63
CA ARG A 291 -24.00 -30.73 1.73
C ARG A 291 -24.84 -31.80 2.41
N HIS A 292 -24.25 -32.77 3.09
CA HIS A 292 -25.03 -33.84 3.74
C HIS A 292 -25.91 -33.31 4.88
N LEU A 293 -25.37 -32.38 5.67
CA LEU A 293 -26.12 -31.67 6.72
C LEU A 293 -27.27 -30.86 6.10
N ALA A 294 -27.04 -30.18 4.98
CA ALA A 294 -28.07 -29.47 4.24
C ALA A 294 -29.13 -30.42 3.66
N ALA A 295 -28.76 -31.58 3.11
CA ALA A 295 -29.66 -32.60 2.60
C ALA A 295 -30.60 -33.14 3.70
N MET A 296 -30.05 -33.38 4.90
CA MET A 296 -30.86 -33.69 6.09
C MET A 296 -31.73 -32.50 6.52
N GLN A 297 -31.21 -31.27 6.44
CA GLN A 297 -31.95 -30.06 6.80
C GLN A 297 -33.13 -29.78 5.85
N LEU A 298 -33.10 -30.23 4.58
CA LEU A 298 -34.26 -30.17 3.67
C LEU A 298 -35.52 -30.77 4.29
N LEU A 299 -35.36 -31.86 5.08
CA LEU A 299 -36.46 -32.54 5.76
C LEU A 299 -37.09 -31.67 6.86
N ASP A 300 -36.40 -30.62 7.33
CA ASP A 300 -36.94 -29.65 8.27
C ASP A 300 -36.98 -28.19 7.74
N THR A 301 -36.85 -27.99 6.43
CA THR A 301 -36.95 -26.65 5.82
C THR A 301 -38.35 -26.44 5.25
N PRO A 302 -39.08 -25.37 5.60
CA PRO A 302 -40.27 -24.95 4.88
C PRO A 302 -39.87 -24.30 3.55
N MET A 303 -40.32 -24.88 2.43
CA MET A 303 -39.97 -24.41 1.08
C MET A 303 -41.02 -23.51 0.41
N THR A 304 -42.22 -23.41 0.99
CA THR A 304 -43.32 -22.55 0.53
C THR A 304 -44.20 -22.15 1.73
N ASP A 305 -44.86 -20.99 1.67
CA ASP A 305 -45.66 -20.45 2.79
C ASP A 305 -46.84 -21.35 3.23
N LEU A 306 -47.36 -22.21 2.34
CA LEU A 306 -48.46 -23.13 2.60
C LEU A 306 -48.04 -24.43 3.33
N ASN A 307 -46.73 -24.67 3.52
CA ASN A 307 -46.20 -25.99 3.81
C ASN A 307 -45.72 -26.22 5.25
N ARG A 308 -45.84 -27.47 5.70
CA ARG A 308 -45.28 -28.01 6.94
C ARG A 308 -44.09 -28.91 6.61
N THR A 309 -42.97 -28.73 7.29
CA THR A 309 -41.72 -29.48 7.03
C THR A 309 -41.94 -31.00 7.07
N VAL A 310 -41.17 -31.77 6.29
CA VAL A 310 -41.27 -33.25 6.24
C VAL A 310 -41.18 -33.85 7.65
N ARG A 311 -40.24 -33.38 8.47
CA ARG A 311 -40.09 -33.73 9.90
C ARG A 311 -41.37 -33.46 10.68
N ALA A 312 -41.91 -32.25 10.56
CA ALA A 312 -43.11 -31.86 11.29
C ALA A 312 -44.35 -32.61 10.79
N ALA A 313 -44.44 -32.98 9.51
CA ALA A 313 -45.51 -33.81 8.96
C ALA A 313 -45.42 -35.24 9.51
N VAL A 314 -44.27 -35.91 9.37
CA VAL A 314 -43.99 -37.27 9.85
C VAL A 314 -44.23 -37.41 11.36
N THR A 315 -43.80 -36.45 12.16
CA THR A 315 -44.02 -36.43 13.62
C THR A 315 -45.41 -35.95 14.04
N GLY A 316 -46.28 -35.55 13.10
CA GLY A 316 -47.62 -35.04 13.38
C GLY A 316 -48.59 -36.09 13.93
N SER A 317 -49.44 -35.66 14.87
CA SER A 317 -50.51 -36.50 15.45
C SER A 317 -51.48 -37.05 14.41
N THR A 318 -51.83 -36.25 13.39
CA THR A 318 -52.65 -36.68 12.25
C THR A 318 -52.06 -37.91 11.56
N VAL A 319 -50.74 -37.98 11.40
CA VAL A 319 -50.06 -39.14 10.80
C VAL A 319 -50.15 -40.36 11.72
N SER A 320 -50.08 -40.20 13.04
CA SER A 320 -50.31 -41.33 13.97
C SER A 320 -51.72 -41.90 13.82
N SER A 321 -52.75 -41.04 13.79
CA SER A 321 -54.14 -41.49 13.60
C SER A 321 -54.38 -42.11 12.22
N VAL A 322 -53.61 -41.73 11.20
CA VAL A 322 -53.57 -42.36 9.88
C VAL A 322 -52.96 -43.77 9.95
N LEU A 323 -51.80 -43.95 10.61
CA LEU A 323 -51.17 -45.27 10.78
C LEU A 323 -52.03 -46.22 11.64
N GLU A 324 -52.58 -45.73 12.75
CA GLU A 324 -53.53 -46.46 13.61
C GLU A 324 -54.77 -46.94 12.82
N ASN A 325 -55.15 -46.22 11.77
CA ASN A 325 -56.25 -46.55 10.86
C ASN A 325 -55.78 -47.13 9.50
N LYS A 326 -54.55 -47.65 9.38
CA LYS A 326 -54.00 -48.19 8.10
C LYS A 326 -54.91 -49.21 7.42
N LEU A 327 -55.59 -50.05 8.20
CA LEU A 327 -56.56 -51.02 7.69
C LEU A 327 -57.79 -50.30 7.10
N THR A 328 -58.29 -49.26 7.75
CA THR A 328 -59.36 -48.39 7.23
C THR A 328 -58.94 -47.70 5.94
N ILE A 329 -57.71 -47.19 5.85
CA ILE A 329 -57.13 -46.54 4.65
C ILE A 329 -57.15 -47.51 3.46
N VAL A 330 -56.63 -48.73 3.64
CA VAL A 330 -56.65 -49.80 2.63
C VAL A 330 -58.08 -50.17 2.21
N ARG A 331 -59.04 -50.19 3.15
CA ARG A 331 -60.44 -50.59 2.90
C ARG A 331 -61.27 -49.50 2.21
N VAL A 332 -61.07 -48.22 2.56
CA VAL A 332 -61.87 -47.08 2.09
C VAL A 332 -61.30 -46.53 0.77
N PHE A 333 -59.99 -46.25 0.74
CA PHE A 333 -59.32 -45.67 -0.43
C PHE A 333 -58.87 -46.74 -1.43
N GLY A 334 -58.87 -48.03 -1.05
CA GLY A 334 -58.58 -49.13 -1.96
C GLY A 334 -57.10 -49.24 -2.38
N VAL A 335 -56.20 -48.69 -1.58
CA VAL A 335 -54.74 -48.70 -1.82
C VAL A 335 -54.11 -50.05 -1.43
N PRO A 336 -53.00 -50.47 -2.06
CA PRO A 336 -52.34 -51.73 -1.72
C PRO A 336 -51.83 -51.73 -0.27
N LEU A 337 -52.13 -52.80 0.49
CA LEU A 337 -51.62 -52.98 1.86
C LEU A 337 -50.09 -52.98 1.90
N SER A 338 -49.42 -53.50 0.86
CA SER A 338 -47.97 -53.41 0.71
C SER A 338 -47.47 -51.95 0.67
N THR A 339 -48.11 -51.09 -0.13
CA THR A 339 -47.76 -49.66 -0.19
C THR A 339 -48.00 -48.96 1.14
N VAL A 340 -49.11 -49.24 1.83
CA VAL A 340 -49.41 -48.64 3.13
C VAL A 340 -48.45 -49.12 4.22
N ASN A 341 -48.08 -50.41 4.23
CA ASN A 341 -47.08 -50.95 5.17
C ASN A 341 -45.67 -50.38 4.89
N ARG A 342 -45.30 -50.13 3.61
CA ARG A 342 -44.04 -49.44 3.25
C ARG A 342 -44.03 -48.01 3.76
N ALA A 343 -45.11 -47.25 3.53
CA ALA A 343 -45.27 -45.88 4.05
C ALA A 343 -45.23 -45.84 5.59
N GLU A 344 -45.90 -46.79 6.26
CA GLU A 344 -45.91 -46.93 7.71
C GLU A 344 -44.49 -47.19 8.26
N ALA A 345 -43.83 -48.24 7.80
CA ALA A 345 -42.50 -48.61 8.28
C ALA A 345 -41.49 -47.48 8.05
N ALA A 346 -41.52 -46.84 6.88
CA ALA A 346 -40.69 -45.67 6.59
C ALA A 346 -41.00 -44.49 7.53
N THR A 347 -42.29 -44.22 7.80
CA THR A 347 -42.71 -43.17 8.73
C THR A 347 -42.26 -43.45 10.16
N GLU A 348 -42.41 -44.67 10.68
CA GLU A 348 -42.00 -45.04 12.04
C GLU A 348 -40.47 -45.04 12.21
N ASN A 349 -39.74 -45.43 11.18
CA ASN A 349 -38.27 -45.36 11.16
C ASN A 349 -37.77 -43.92 11.13
N LEU A 350 -38.35 -43.08 10.27
CA LEU A 350 -38.01 -41.65 10.20
C LEU A 350 -38.43 -40.89 11.47
N ARG A 351 -39.50 -41.29 12.16
CA ARG A 351 -39.86 -40.72 13.48
C ARG A 351 -38.76 -40.86 14.52
N LYS A 352 -38.07 -42.01 14.56
CA LYS A 352 -36.93 -42.25 15.47
C LYS A 352 -35.74 -41.38 15.05
N VAL A 353 -35.30 -41.53 13.78
CA VAL A 353 -34.25 -40.71 13.18
C VAL A 353 -34.45 -39.21 13.43
N PHE A 354 -35.68 -38.70 13.30
CA PHE A 354 -35.98 -37.29 13.50
C PHE A 354 -36.05 -36.85 14.96
N ALA A 355 -36.38 -37.75 15.89
CA ALA A 355 -36.30 -37.48 17.32
C ALA A 355 -34.84 -37.39 17.78
N ASP A 356 -33.99 -38.30 17.29
CA ASP A 356 -32.60 -38.41 17.72
C ASP A 356 -31.71 -37.36 17.01
N TYR A 357 -31.69 -37.33 15.66
CA TYR A 357 -30.82 -36.45 14.87
C TYR A 357 -31.04 -34.96 15.16
N PHE A 358 -32.30 -34.50 15.19
CA PHE A 358 -32.62 -33.09 15.42
C PHE A 358 -32.64 -32.69 16.92
N ALA A 359 -32.34 -33.63 17.83
CA ALA A 359 -32.04 -33.33 19.23
C ALA A 359 -30.53 -33.15 19.49
N LEU A 360 -29.68 -33.39 18.49
CA LEU A 360 -28.24 -33.13 18.56
C LEU A 360 -27.98 -31.63 18.36
N GLU A 361 -27.18 -31.04 19.25
CA GLU A 361 -26.94 -29.59 19.29
C GLU A 361 -25.87 -29.18 18.27
N THR A 362 -24.88 -30.04 18.03
CA THR A 362 -23.69 -29.72 17.23
C THR A 362 -23.63 -30.47 15.89
N ASP A 363 -23.09 -29.82 14.87
CA ASP A 363 -22.95 -30.41 13.53
C ASP A 363 -21.98 -31.62 13.44
N PRO A 364 -20.90 -31.72 14.24
CA PRO A 364 -20.13 -32.96 14.37
C PRO A 364 -20.96 -34.15 14.88
N GLU A 365 -21.83 -33.95 15.88
CA GLU A 365 -22.74 -35.00 16.37
C GLU A 365 -23.73 -35.41 15.27
N ARG A 366 -24.38 -34.43 14.61
CA ARG A 366 -25.33 -34.65 13.51
C ARG A 366 -24.69 -35.41 12.36
N TYR A 367 -23.52 -34.98 11.88
CA TYR A 367 -22.83 -35.63 10.78
C TYR A 367 -22.41 -37.06 11.13
N LEU A 368 -22.02 -37.32 12.38
CA LEU A 368 -21.69 -38.65 12.85
C LEU A 368 -22.93 -39.56 12.91
N TYR A 369 -24.06 -39.07 13.45
CA TYR A 369 -25.33 -39.81 13.43
C TYR A 369 -25.78 -40.12 11.99
N TYR A 370 -25.69 -39.13 11.09
CA TYR A 370 -25.96 -39.30 9.66
C TYR A 370 -25.06 -40.36 9.03
N SER A 371 -23.74 -40.30 9.28
CA SER A 371 -22.77 -41.23 8.68
C SER A 371 -23.01 -42.69 9.10
N LEU A 372 -23.44 -42.91 10.35
CA LEU A 372 -23.72 -44.25 10.89
C LEU A 372 -25.04 -44.83 10.38
N ASN A 373 -26.06 -43.98 10.22
CA ASN A 373 -27.40 -44.37 9.79
C ASN A 373 -27.68 -44.09 8.30
N TYR A 374 -26.66 -43.73 7.50
CA TYR A 374 -26.80 -43.20 6.13
C TYR A 374 -27.71 -44.05 5.24
N GLU A 375 -27.39 -45.34 5.08
CA GLU A 375 -28.14 -46.24 4.20
C GLU A 375 -29.61 -46.38 4.64
N PHE A 376 -29.86 -46.35 5.95
CA PHE A 376 -31.19 -46.42 6.53
C PHE A 376 -31.96 -45.12 6.34
N ILE A 377 -31.32 -43.96 6.49
CA ILE A 377 -31.90 -42.65 6.21
C ILE A 377 -32.27 -42.56 4.73
N ALA A 378 -31.30 -42.78 3.82
CA ALA A 378 -31.49 -42.75 2.38
C ALA A 378 -32.61 -43.69 1.92
N LYS A 379 -32.60 -44.94 2.42
CA LYS A 379 -33.63 -45.94 2.15
C LYS A 379 -35.00 -45.51 2.64
N ASN A 380 -35.16 -45.09 3.89
CA ASN A 380 -36.49 -44.76 4.43
C ASN A 380 -37.05 -43.43 3.87
N VAL A 381 -36.21 -42.44 3.53
CA VAL A 381 -36.69 -41.22 2.83
C VAL A 381 -37.14 -41.55 1.42
N GLY A 382 -36.36 -42.32 0.65
CA GLY A 382 -36.75 -42.79 -0.68
C GLY A 382 -37.99 -43.70 -0.67
N GLU A 383 -38.11 -44.57 0.34
CA GLU A 383 -39.27 -45.43 0.55
C GLU A 383 -40.53 -44.63 0.87
N LEU A 384 -40.45 -43.61 1.74
CA LEU A 384 -41.58 -42.74 2.05
C LEU A 384 -41.99 -41.89 0.86
N PHE A 385 -41.02 -41.35 0.09
CA PHE A 385 -41.29 -40.67 -1.17
C PHE A 385 -42.08 -41.56 -2.13
N VAL A 386 -41.52 -42.72 -2.49
CA VAL A 386 -42.12 -43.66 -3.46
C VAL A 386 -43.47 -44.20 -2.99
N ALA A 387 -43.65 -44.41 -1.68
CA ALA A 387 -44.92 -44.87 -1.13
C ALA A 387 -45.99 -43.77 -1.12
N LEU A 388 -45.67 -42.52 -0.74
CA LEU A 388 -46.65 -41.42 -0.76
C LEU A 388 -47.01 -40.97 -2.19
N ASP A 389 -46.05 -40.99 -3.12
CA ASP A 389 -46.26 -40.74 -4.55
C ASP A 389 -47.23 -41.79 -5.15
N SER A 390 -46.94 -43.08 -4.93
CA SER A 390 -47.82 -44.18 -5.36
C SER A 390 -49.17 -44.24 -4.63
N LEU A 391 -49.31 -43.65 -3.44
CA LEU A 391 -50.61 -43.45 -2.80
C LEU A 391 -51.40 -42.31 -3.46
N TYR A 392 -50.72 -41.28 -3.94
CA TYR A 392 -51.35 -40.10 -4.57
C TYR A 392 -51.90 -40.36 -5.97
N ASP A 393 -51.31 -41.31 -6.70
CA ASP A 393 -51.86 -41.87 -7.94
C ASP A 393 -53.24 -42.52 -7.73
N ASN A 394 -53.59 -42.93 -6.51
CA ASN A 394 -54.94 -43.39 -6.21
C ASN A 394 -55.89 -42.19 -6.06
N ALA A 395 -56.80 -42.05 -7.02
CA ALA A 395 -57.82 -40.99 -7.05
C ALA A 395 -58.58 -40.81 -5.72
N LYS A 396 -58.88 -41.89 -4.99
CA LYS A 396 -59.58 -41.80 -3.69
C LYS A 396 -58.72 -41.19 -2.58
N VAL A 397 -57.40 -41.40 -2.60
CA VAL A 397 -56.48 -40.70 -1.68
C VAL A 397 -56.42 -39.23 -2.06
N LYS A 398 -56.28 -38.94 -3.36
CA LYS A 398 -56.25 -37.58 -3.90
C LYS A 398 -57.51 -36.79 -3.53
N ASP A 399 -58.69 -37.39 -3.71
CA ASP A 399 -59.98 -36.78 -3.35
C ASP A 399 -60.18 -36.66 -1.82
N ALA A 400 -59.64 -37.58 -1.03
CA ALA A 400 -59.65 -37.45 0.43
C ALA A 400 -58.77 -36.29 0.91
N VAL A 401 -57.57 -36.15 0.35
CA VAL A 401 -56.65 -35.04 0.64
C VAL A 401 -57.22 -33.69 0.17
N ARG A 402 -57.96 -33.66 -0.94
CA ARG A 402 -58.79 -32.50 -1.35
C ARG A 402 -59.88 -32.17 -0.35
N SER A 403 -60.61 -33.16 0.14
CA SER A 403 -61.74 -32.94 1.07
C SER A 403 -61.34 -32.37 2.43
N GLU A 404 -60.06 -32.48 2.79
CA GLU A 404 -59.44 -31.87 3.99
C GLU A 404 -58.82 -30.48 3.74
N ASP A 405 -58.91 -29.97 2.50
CA ASP A 405 -58.27 -28.75 1.98
C ASP A 405 -56.72 -28.78 2.03
N ARG A 406 -56.11 -29.92 1.62
CA ARG A 406 -54.66 -30.17 1.73
C ARG A 406 -54.00 -30.72 0.48
N GLU A 407 -54.65 -30.66 -0.69
CA GLU A 407 -54.07 -31.22 -1.93
C GLU A 407 -52.70 -30.61 -2.24
N GLU A 408 -52.60 -29.27 -2.23
CA GLU A 408 -51.33 -28.60 -2.49
C GLU A 408 -50.30 -28.86 -1.37
N GLN A 409 -50.71 -28.93 -0.10
CA GLN A 409 -49.81 -29.30 1.00
C GLN A 409 -49.22 -30.71 0.83
N TYR A 410 -50.00 -31.66 0.32
CA TYR A 410 -49.55 -33.02 0.03
C TYR A 410 -48.64 -33.05 -1.21
N ILE A 411 -48.98 -32.32 -2.28
CA ILE A 411 -48.14 -32.16 -3.47
C ILE A 411 -46.77 -31.58 -3.08
N ILE A 412 -46.75 -30.57 -2.20
CA ILE A 412 -45.52 -29.98 -1.67
C ILE A 412 -44.75 -31.01 -0.82
N LEU A 413 -45.41 -31.73 0.11
CA LEU A 413 -44.77 -32.76 0.94
C LEU A 413 -44.09 -33.86 0.08
N VAL A 414 -44.76 -34.38 -0.94
CA VAL A 414 -44.17 -35.37 -1.86
C VAL A 414 -43.04 -34.74 -2.70
N SER A 415 -43.17 -33.48 -3.10
CA SER A 415 -42.10 -32.76 -3.81
C SER A 415 -40.86 -32.55 -2.93
N GLN A 416 -41.04 -32.19 -1.65
CA GLN A 416 -39.92 -32.10 -0.69
C GLN A 416 -39.25 -33.46 -0.48
N LEU A 417 -40.05 -34.53 -0.33
CA LEU A 417 -39.54 -35.89 -0.23
C LEU A 417 -38.82 -36.35 -1.50
N CYS A 418 -39.27 -35.92 -2.69
CA CYS A 418 -38.58 -36.18 -3.95
C CYS A 418 -37.19 -35.53 -3.97
N VAL A 419 -37.08 -34.23 -3.67
CA VAL A 419 -35.78 -33.52 -3.64
C VAL A 419 -34.88 -34.10 -2.54
N ALA A 420 -35.41 -34.32 -1.33
CA ALA A 420 -34.63 -34.88 -0.22
C ALA A 420 -34.17 -36.32 -0.49
N ALA A 421 -34.99 -37.16 -1.13
CA ALA A 421 -34.61 -38.53 -1.46
C ALA A 421 -33.43 -38.57 -2.45
N HIS A 422 -33.40 -37.70 -3.46
CA HIS A 422 -32.25 -37.60 -4.37
C HIS A 422 -31.04 -36.95 -3.69
N ALA A 423 -31.23 -35.90 -2.89
CA ALA A 423 -30.16 -35.26 -2.11
C ALA A 423 -29.47 -36.18 -1.09
N LEU A 424 -30.14 -37.27 -0.69
CA LEU A 424 -29.68 -38.25 0.28
C LEU A 424 -29.29 -39.60 -0.36
N ASN A 425 -29.38 -39.77 -1.69
CA ASN A 425 -29.15 -41.05 -2.34
C ASN A 425 -28.61 -40.89 -3.79
N ASP A 426 -27.33 -41.19 -3.97
CA ASP A 426 -26.65 -41.22 -5.29
C ASP A 426 -27.14 -42.38 -6.19
N GLY A 427 -27.91 -43.32 -5.63
CA GLY A 427 -28.45 -44.49 -6.33
C GLY A 427 -29.75 -44.20 -7.08
N THR A 428 -30.04 -45.02 -8.10
CA THR A 428 -31.33 -44.93 -8.82
C THR A 428 -32.49 -45.27 -7.88
N ILE A 429 -33.40 -44.32 -7.67
CA ILE A 429 -34.67 -44.53 -6.97
C ILE A 429 -35.62 -45.26 -7.92
N TYR A 430 -36.32 -46.28 -7.42
CA TYR A 430 -37.28 -47.07 -8.19
C TYR A 430 -38.70 -46.91 -7.63
N GLY A 431 -39.67 -46.62 -8.51
CA GLY A 431 -41.08 -46.54 -8.17
C GLY A 431 -41.67 -47.90 -7.78
N ILE A 432 -42.91 -47.93 -7.29
CA ILE A 432 -43.60 -49.19 -6.92
C ILE A 432 -43.84 -50.11 -8.13
N ASP A 433 -43.84 -49.55 -9.35
CA ASP A 433 -43.90 -50.28 -10.61
C ASP A 433 -42.53 -50.79 -11.12
N GLY A 434 -41.45 -50.55 -10.37
CA GLY A 434 -40.08 -50.93 -10.72
C GLY A 434 -39.39 -50.04 -11.76
N LYS A 435 -40.00 -48.92 -12.19
CA LYS A 435 -39.32 -47.97 -13.09
C LYS A 435 -38.38 -47.04 -12.31
N ALA A 436 -37.28 -46.67 -12.93
CA ALA A 436 -36.38 -45.63 -12.42
C ALA A 436 -37.12 -44.28 -12.39
N VAL A 437 -37.13 -43.64 -11.23
CA VAL A 437 -37.59 -42.26 -11.02
C VAL A 437 -36.36 -41.36 -10.97
N SER A 438 -36.42 -40.21 -11.63
CA SER A 438 -35.42 -39.15 -11.49
C SER A 438 -36.13 -37.82 -11.23
N GLU A 439 -35.56 -36.97 -10.37
CA GLU A 439 -36.07 -35.63 -10.06
C GLU A 439 -36.47 -34.85 -11.34
N LYS A 440 -35.61 -34.89 -12.36
CA LYS A 440 -35.80 -34.18 -13.63
C LYS A 440 -36.93 -34.74 -14.49
N SER A 441 -37.29 -36.02 -14.34
CA SER A 441 -38.40 -36.68 -15.06
C SER A 441 -39.70 -36.81 -14.25
N TRP A 442 -39.64 -36.77 -12.93
CA TRP A 442 -40.80 -36.90 -12.05
C TRP A 442 -41.74 -35.70 -12.17
N ARG A 443 -43.05 -35.93 -12.18
CA ARG A 443 -44.08 -34.89 -12.36
C ARG A 443 -45.34 -35.20 -11.56
N ILE A 444 -45.95 -34.17 -11.00
CA ILE A 444 -47.16 -34.22 -10.16
C ILE A 444 -48.13 -33.10 -10.56
N SER A 445 -49.44 -33.31 -10.35
CA SER A 445 -50.49 -32.31 -10.64
C SER A 445 -51.58 -32.30 -9.57
N GLY A 446 -52.29 -31.17 -9.44
CA GLY A 446 -53.40 -30.97 -8.49
C GLY A 446 -54.70 -30.53 -9.18
N ALA A 447 -55.75 -30.24 -8.41
CA ALA A 447 -56.98 -29.65 -8.95
C ALA A 447 -56.79 -28.20 -9.39
N GLU A 448 -56.18 -27.36 -8.55
CA GLU A 448 -55.94 -25.93 -8.85
C GLU A 448 -54.93 -25.74 -9.99
N ASN A 449 -53.92 -26.62 -10.07
CA ASN A 449 -52.94 -26.63 -11.14
C ASN A 449 -52.87 -28.03 -11.81
N PRO A 450 -53.66 -28.26 -12.88
CA PRO A 450 -53.72 -29.55 -13.57
C PRO A 450 -52.53 -29.79 -14.50
N ALA A 451 -51.65 -28.80 -14.72
CA ALA A 451 -50.43 -29.00 -15.50
C ALA A 451 -49.41 -29.84 -14.69
N PRO A 452 -48.75 -30.84 -15.30
CA PRO A 452 -47.74 -31.63 -14.59
C PRO A 452 -46.50 -30.79 -14.25
N ARG A 453 -46.29 -30.51 -12.96
CA ARG A 453 -45.15 -29.78 -12.39
C ARG A 453 -44.06 -30.73 -11.91
N SER A 454 -42.80 -30.36 -12.06
CA SER A 454 -41.68 -30.99 -11.35
C SER A 454 -41.61 -30.54 -9.90
N ALA A 455 -40.80 -31.22 -9.07
CA ALA A 455 -40.61 -30.84 -7.67
C ALA A 455 -40.12 -29.38 -7.54
N ALA A 456 -39.15 -28.96 -8.35
CA ALA A 456 -38.66 -27.58 -8.36
C ALA A 456 -39.74 -26.55 -8.76
N GLU A 457 -40.66 -26.90 -9.68
CA GLU A 457 -41.79 -26.03 -10.07
C GLU A 457 -42.89 -25.94 -9.01
N VAL A 458 -43.06 -26.97 -8.17
CA VAL A 458 -43.91 -26.92 -6.97
C VAL A 458 -43.25 -26.06 -5.88
N LEU A 459 -41.94 -26.24 -5.68
CA LEU A 459 -41.16 -25.65 -4.58
C LEU A 459 -40.58 -24.26 -4.93
N GLY A 460 -41.27 -23.48 -5.77
CA GLY A 460 -40.91 -22.08 -6.07
C GLY A 460 -39.55 -21.87 -6.75
N GLY A 461 -38.98 -22.90 -7.37
CA GLY A 461 -37.63 -22.88 -7.95
C GLY A 461 -36.53 -23.43 -7.03
N ALA A 462 -36.86 -23.96 -5.85
CA ALA A 462 -35.90 -24.65 -5.00
C ALA A 462 -35.35 -25.90 -5.72
N TYR A 463 -34.06 -25.88 -6.04
CA TYR A 463 -33.32 -26.97 -6.66
C TYR A 463 -32.16 -27.36 -5.74
N TYR A 464 -32.00 -28.66 -5.47
CA TYR A 464 -30.81 -29.16 -4.78
C TYR A 464 -29.78 -29.59 -5.83
N GLU A 465 -28.56 -29.06 -5.76
CA GLU A 465 -27.51 -29.43 -6.70
C GLU A 465 -26.93 -30.81 -6.32
N ASP A 466 -27.65 -31.88 -6.71
CA ASP A 466 -27.15 -33.25 -6.70
C ASP A 466 -25.80 -33.34 -7.44
N LYS A 467 -24.76 -33.74 -6.70
CA LYS A 467 -23.39 -33.93 -7.17
C LYS A 467 -22.96 -35.39 -7.20
N ASN A 468 -23.89 -36.31 -6.96
CA ASN A 468 -23.65 -37.75 -6.81
C ASN A 468 -22.58 -37.98 -5.73
N ASP A 469 -22.74 -37.29 -4.60
CA ASP A 469 -21.81 -37.31 -3.48
C ASP A 469 -22.45 -37.50 -2.09
N ALA A 470 -23.72 -37.93 -1.97
CA ALA A 470 -24.40 -38.16 -0.69
C ALA A 470 -23.72 -39.22 0.20
N ALA A 471 -23.01 -40.19 -0.38
CA ALA A 471 -22.26 -41.18 0.40
C ALA A 471 -21.26 -40.53 1.39
N PRO A 472 -21.31 -40.84 2.72
CA PRO A 472 -20.44 -40.24 3.76
C PRO A 472 -18.94 -40.21 3.42
N ILE A 473 -18.23 -39.19 3.89
CA ILE A 473 -16.78 -39.05 3.67
C ILE A 473 -16.03 -40.12 4.47
N GLU A 474 -15.05 -40.78 3.85
CA GLU A 474 -14.23 -41.79 4.51
C GLU A 474 -13.57 -41.24 5.79
N GLY A 475 -14.01 -41.79 6.93
CA GLY A 475 -13.57 -41.41 8.27
C GLY A 475 -14.46 -40.39 8.99
N GLY A 476 -15.28 -39.60 8.31
CA GLY A 476 -16.22 -38.64 8.93
C GLY A 476 -15.65 -37.26 9.32
N TYR A 477 -16.40 -36.51 10.14
CA TYR A 477 -16.16 -35.09 10.45
C TYR A 477 -14.73 -34.82 10.99
N PRO A 478 -13.96 -33.86 10.45
CA PRO A 478 -12.59 -33.59 10.85
C PRO A 478 -12.49 -33.02 12.28
N ALA A 479 -11.68 -33.66 13.13
CA ALA A 479 -11.46 -33.20 14.50
C ALA A 479 -10.63 -31.90 14.50
N GLY A 480 -11.05 -30.91 15.29
CA GLY A 480 -10.40 -29.60 15.38
C GLY A 480 -10.76 -28.61 14.25
N ALA A 481 -11.65 -28.97 13.33
CA ALA A 481 -12.15 -28.04 12.32
C ALA A 481 -13.11 -27.02 12.96
N VAL A 482 -12.64 -25.78 13.10
CA VAL A 482 -13.42 -24.61 13.50
C VAL A 482 -13.27 -23.56 12.40
N GLU A 483 -14.38 -23.18 11.78
CA GLU A 483 -14.38 -22.12 10.77
C GLU A 483 -14.08 -20.77 11.45
N PRO A 484 -13.14 -19.96 10.93
CA PRO A 484 -12.83 -18.67 11.52
C PRO A 484 -14.02 -17.72 11.40
N VAL A 485 -14.36 -17.01 12.48
CA VAL A 485 -15.47 -16.06 12.47
C VAL A 485 -15.12 -14.86 11.60
N ARG A 486 -15.96 -14.61 10.58
CA ARG A 486 -15.83 -13.43 9.71
C ARG A 486 -16.19 -12.15 10.48
N PRO A 487 -15.34 -11.10 10.45
CA PRO A 487 -15.65 -9.85 11.14
C PRO A 487 -16.90 -9.17 10.53
N GLU A 488 -17.65 -8.47 11.37
CA GLU A 488 -18.87 -7.76 10.96
C GLU A 488 -18.55 -6.65 9.95
N LYS A 489 -19.34 -6.57 8.88
CA LYS A 489 -19.05 -5.72 7.72
C LYS A 489 -19.23 -4.23 8.06
N VAL A 490 -18.14 -3.54 8.34
CA VAL A 490 -18.11 -2.06 8.38
C VAL A 490 -18.14 -1.53 6.94
N GLU A 491 -19.05 -0.60 6.65
CA GLU A 491 -19.11 0.07 5.36
C GLU A 491 -18.06 1.18 5.26
N GLN A 492 -17.57 1.47 4.05
CA GLN A 492 -16.64 2.59 3.86
C GLN A 492 -17.40 3.91 4.06
N PRO A 493 -17.01 4.77 5.03
CA PRO A 493 -17.71 6.03 5.26
C PRO A 493 -17.47 7.00 4.10
N VAL A 494 -18.47 7.82 3.82
CA VAL A 494 -18.42 8.86 2.79
C VAL A 494 -17.83 10.14 3.38
N ALA A 495 -16.88 10.76 2.68
CA ALA A 495 -16.29 12.02 3.12
C ALA A 495 -17.32 13.16 3.08
N PRO A 496 -17.46 13.97 4.15
CA PRO A 496 -18.43 15.06 4.19
C PRO A 496 -18.09 16.15 3.16
N GLU A 497 -19.10 16.73 2.52
CA GLU A 497 -18.92 17.76 1.50
C GLU A 497 -18.23 19.02 2.07
N PRO A 498 -17.28 19.65 1.34
CA PRO A 498 -16.43 20.69 1.89
C PRO A 498 -17.15 22.04 2.06
N VAL A 499 -17.71 22.26 3.24
CA VAL A 499 -18.22 23.57 3.67
C VAL A 499 -17.08 24.59 3.81
N ARG A 500 -17.33 25.84 3.42
CA ARG A 500 -16.38 26.96 3.59
C ARG A 500 -16.86 27.87 4.71
N MET A 501 -15.93 28.33 5.55
CA MET A 501 -16.19 29.35 6.56
C MET A 501 -16.76 30.63 5.90
N PRO A 502 -17.88 31.19 6.38
CA PRO A 502 -18.47 32.41 5.83
C PRO A 502 -17.70 33.68 6.26
N THR A 503 -17.96 34.80 5.58
CA THR A 503 -17.38 36.11 5.88
C THR A 503 -18.34 36.93 6.76
N PRO A 504 -17.88 37.62 7.83
CA PRO A 504 -18.76 38.43 8.67
C PRO A 504 -19.40 39.61 7.92
N PRO A 505 -20.69 39.93 8.16
CA PRO A 505 -21.36 41.09 7.57
C PRO A 505 -20.99 42.42 8.24
N GLU A 506 -21.10 43.52 7.48
CA GLU A 506 -20.85 44.88 7.95
C GLU A 506 -22.05 45.45 8.72
N LYS A 507 -21.80 46.18 9.81
CA LYS A 507 -22.81 46.45 10.86
C LYS A 507 -23.73 47.64 10.54
N ALA A 508 -25.04 47.40 10.53
CA ALA A 508 -26.09 48.42 10.35
C ALA A 508 -26.60 49.04 11.67
N GLU A 509 -27.33 50.16 11.57
CA GLU A 509 -28.02 50.82 12.69
C GLU A 509 -29.45 50.28 12.90
N ASP A 510 -29.93 50.32 14.15
CA ASP A 510 -31.25 49.85 14.58
C ASP A 510 -32.39 50.79 14.09
N ALA A 511 -33.46 50.21 13.56
CA ALA A 511 -34.62 50.93 13.03
C ALA A 511 -35.59 51.47 14.12
N GLY A 512 -35.49 50.99 15.37
CA GLY A 512 -36.38 51.35 16.48
C GLY A 512 -37.74 50.63 16.45
N PRO A 513 -38.66 50.92 17.39
CA PRO A 513 -39.92 50.20 17.54
C PRO A 513 -40.92 50.44 16.40
N ALA A 514 -41.64 49.38 16.03
CA ALA A 514 -42.66 49.38 14.99
C ALA A 514 -43.95 50.14 15.39
N PRO A 515 -44.76 50.62 14.41
CA PRO A 515 -46.06 51.21 14.67
C PRO A 515 -47.07 50.22 15.28
N GLU A 516 -48.02 50.74 16.05
CA GLU A 516 -49.00 49.96 16.83
C GLU A 516 -49.92 49.10 15.92
N GLU A 517 -50.13 47.83 16.32
CA GLU A 517 -50.66 46.79 15.43
C GLU A 517 -52.18 46.91 15.19
N VAL A 518 -52.56 47.19 13.94
CA VAL A 518 -53.94 47.02 13.46
C VAL A 518 -54.09 45.59 12.97
N LYS A 519 -54.83 44.77 13.72
CA LYS A 519 -55.07 43.35 13.38
C LYS A 519 -55.61 43.20 11.96
N SER A 520 -55.00 42.31 11.18
CA SER A 520 -55.58 41.85 9.91
C SER A 520 -56.99 41.33 10.16
N PRO A 521 -57.98 41.63 9.29
CA PRO A 521 -59.22 40.88 9.31
C PRO A 521 -58.92 39.42 9.02
N VAL A 522 -59.72 38.55 9.64
CA VAL A 522 -59.69 37.11 9.41
C VAL A 522 -60.68 36.83 8.28
N ALA A 523 -60.23 36.16 7.22
CA ALA A 523 -61.14 35.68 6.18
C ALA A 523 -62.16 34.71 6.80
N PRO A 524 -63.43 34.67 6.35
CA PRO A 524 -64.38 33.69 6.82
C PRO A 524 -63.84 32.29 6.60
N GLU A 525 -64.11 31.40 7.57
CA GLU A 525 -63.66 30.01 7.48
C GLU A 525 -64.30 29.32 6.27
N GLU A 526 -63.48 28.69 5.44
CA GLU A 526 -63.91 28.19 4.13
C GLU A 526 -64.85 27.00 4.28
N VAL A 527 -66.15 27.26 4.10
CA VAL A 527 -67.13 26.19 3.93
C VAL A 527 -66.80 25.47 2.63
N LEU A 528 -66.68 24.14 2.69
CA LEU A 528 -66.42 23.34 1.49
C LEU A 528 -67.55 23.52 0.47
N LYS A 529 -67.18 23.90 -0.75
CA LYS A 529 -68.06 23.78 -1.90
C LYS A 529 -68.48 22.30 -2.02
N PRO A 530 -69.79 21.98 -2.19
CA PRO A 530 -70.21 20.59 -2.41
C PRO A 530 -69.44 20.00 -3.59
N GLU A 531 -68.79 18.86 -3.35
CA GLU A 531 -67.73 18.39 -4.23
C GLU A 531 -68.27 17.90 -5.58
N GLU A 532 -69.25 16.98 -5.58
CA GLU A 532 -70.10 16.64 -6.73
C GLU A 532 -71.37 15.89 -6.25
N PRO A 533 -72.47 15.84 -7.04
CA PRO A 533 -73.68 15.10 -6.67
C PRO A 533 -73.44 13.57 -6.76
N PRO A 534 -74.13 12.75 -5.94
CA PRO A 534 -73.92 11.31 -5.90
C PRO A 534 -74.25 10.62 -7.24
N GLN A 535 -73.57 9.50 -7.49
CA GLN A 535 -73.66 8.74 -8.73
C GLN A 535 -74.75 7.65 -8.66
N ALA A 536 -75.48 7.42 -9.76
CA ALA A 536 -76.59 6.48 -9.81
C ALA A 536 -76.13 5.00 -9.73
N TYR A 537 -76.95 4.17 -9.06
CA TYR A 537 -76.70 2.73 -8.95
C TYR A 537 -76.96 2.00 -10.29
N GLU A 538 -76.02 1.13 -10.69
CA GLU A 538 -76.14 0.26 -11.86
C GLU A 538 -75.73 -1.18 -11.49
N PRO A 539 -76.64 -2.18 -11.59
CA PRO A 539 -76.37 -3.55 -11.13
C PRO A 539 -75.52 -4.39 -12.10
N GLU A 540 -74.95 -5.48 -11.58
CA GLU A 540 -74.11 -6.42 -12.34
C GLU A 540 -74.86 -7.19 -13.44
N GLU A 541 -74.13 -7.59 -14.48
CA GLU A 541 -74.67 -8.19 -15.71
C GLU A 541 -75.23 -9.62 -15.50
N ASN A 542 -74.74 -10.33 -14.49
CA ASN A 542 -75.25 -11.64 -14.04
C ASN A 542 -76.67 -11.52 -13.43
N LEU A 543 -76.89 -10.57 -12.52
CA LEU A 543 -78.15 -10.26 -11.86
C LEU A 543 -79.16 -9.68 -12.85
N LYS A 544 -78.72 -8.74 -13.71
CA LYS A 544 -79.49 -8.26 -14.87
C LYS A 544 -80.01 -9.44 -15.72
N ARG A 545 -79.13 -10.39 -16.09
CA ARG A 545 -79.49 -11.54 -16.95
C ARG A 545 -80.39 -12.56 -16.25
N LEU A 546 -80.22 -12.83 -14.96
CA LEU A 546 -81.12 -13.70 -14.19
C LEU A 546 -82.52 -13.09 -14.05
N LYS A 547 -82.58 -11.78 -13.76
CA LYS A 547 -83.81 -10.99 -13.74
C LYS A 547 -84.50 -11.00 -15.11
N GLU A 548 -83.77 -10.81 -16.21
CA GLU A 548 -84.30 -10.83 -17.58
C GLU A 548 -84.84 -12.21 -17.99
N LEU A 549 -84.13 -13.31 -17.67
CA LEU A 549 -84.60 -14.68 -17.95
C LEU A 549 -85.87 -15.06 -17.16
N TYR A 550 -86.04 -14.47 -15.97
CA TYR A 550 -87.26 -14.57 -15.17
C TYR A 550 -88.41 -13.70 -15.75
N GLU A 551 -88.15 -12.43 -16.08
CA GLU A 551 -89.13 -11.51 -16.67
C GLU A 551 -89.60 -11.94 -18.08
N THR A 552 -88.75 -12.61 -18.84
CA THR A 552 -89.09 -13.18 -20.16
C THR A 552 -89.77 -14.56 -20.08
N GLY A 553 -89.86 -15.17 -18.90
CA GLY A 553 -90.56 -16.44 -18.68
C GLY A 553 -89.83 -17.68 -19.21
N VAL A 554 -88.51 -17.62 -19.38
CA VAL A 554 -87.69 -18.78 -19.80
C VAL A 554 -87.66 -19.85 -18.71
N PHE A 555 -87.61 -19.45 -17.43
CA PHE A 555 -87.76 -20.36 -16.31
C PHE A 555 -89.24 -20.68 -16.07
N VAL A 556 -89.64 -21.93 -16.30
CA VAL A 556 -91.05 -22.36 -16.19
C VAL A 556 -91.22 -23.21 -14.93
N ARG A 557 -92.05 -22.74 -13.99
CA ARG A 557 -92.39 -23.51 -12.79
C ARG A 557 -93.18 -24.77 -13.17
N ARG A 558 -92.67 -25.95 -12.78
CA ARG A 558 -93.20 -27.29 -13.10
C ARG A 558 -94.22 -27.78 -12.07
N GLU A 559 -95.09 -28.69 -12.51
CA GLU A 559 -96.04 -29.38 -11.64
C GLU A 559 -95.32 -30.38 -10.70
N GLU A 560 -95.76 -30.38 -9.44
CA GLU A 560 -95.14 -31.10 -8.34
C GLU A 560 -95.62 -32.57 -8.31
N LYS A 561 -94.68 -33.53 -8.32
CA LYS A 561 -94.94 -34.95 -8.13
C LYS A 561 -95.45 -35.23 -6.72
N THR A 562 -96.17 -36.33 -6.57
CA THR A 562 -96.81 -36.76 -5.30
C THR A 562 -96.46 -38.20 -4.88
N GLN A 563 -95.56 -38.89 -5.60
CA GLN A 563 -95.12 -40.27 -5.34
C GLN A 563 -93.64 -40.46 -5.74
N ASP A 564 -93.01 -41.48 -5.16
CA ASP A 564 -91.57 -41.78 -5.26
C ASP A 564 -91.24 -42.77 -6.42
N CYS A 565 -89.97 -42.85 -6.84
CA CYS A 565 -89.49 -43.63 -8.00
C CYS A 565 -88.21 -44.46 -7.67
N ALA A 566 -87.89 -45.53 -8.43
CA ALA A 566 -86.81 -46.51 -8.06
C ALA A 566 -85.97 -47.12 -9.21
N LEU A 567 -84.74 -47.59 -8.91
CA LEU A 567 -83.67 -48.06 -9.85
C LEU A 567 -82.77 -49.18 -9.23
N SER A 568 -82.00 -50.00 -10.00
CA SER A 568 -81.37 -51.28 -9.51
C SER A 568 -79.95 -51.61 -10.10
N VAL A 569 -78.99 -52.25 -9.35
CA VAL A 569 -77.56 -52.51 -9.77
C VAL A 569 -76.78 -53.68 -9.05
N THR A 570 -75.55 -54.08 -9.53
CA THR A 570 -74.69 -55.22 -9.02
C THR A 570 -73.12 -54.99 -9.03
N ALA A 571 -72.30 -55.77 -8.27
CA ALA A 571 -70.82 -55.58 -8.03
C ALA A 571 -70.01 -56.81 -7.47
N THR A 572 -68.65 -56.78 -7.30
CA THR A 572 -67.75 -57.91 -6.84
C THR A 572 -66.47 -57.50 -6.01
N ALA A 573 -65.83 -58.41 -5.22
CA ALA A 573 -64.71 -58.20 -4.24
C ALA A 573 -63.69 -59.38 -4.06
N ARG A 574 -62.55 -59.24 -3.30
CA ARG A 574 -61.42 -60.24 -3.11
C ARG A 574 -60.73 -60.32 -1.70
N LYS A 575 -60.01 -61.41 -1.29
CA LYS A 575 -59.33 -61.64 0.07
C LYS A 575 -58.08 -62.59 0.14
N LYS A 576 -57.03 -62.35 1.00
CA LYS A 576 -55.65 -63.02 1.16
C LYS A 576 -55.28 -63.55 2.59
N LEU A 577 -54.05 -64.12 2.86
CA LEU A 577 -53.75 -65.12 3.96
C LEU A 577 -52.45 -65.19 4.90
N TYR A 578 -51.19 -64.71 4.68
CA TYR A 578 -49.95 -65.26 5.40
C TYR A 578 -48.79 -64.31 5.93
N ASP A 579 -47.90 -64.80 6.85
CA ASP A 579 -46.90 -64.04 7.72
C ASP A 579 -45.40 -64.61 7.89
N ALA A 580 -44.48 -63.99 8.70
CA ALA A 580 -42.95 -64.06 8.69
C ALA A 580 -42.10 -64.19 10.05
N ASP A 581 -40.73 -63.98 10.08
CA ASP A 581 -39.70 -64.34 11.17
C ASP A 581 -38.56 -63.29 11.52
N TYR A 582 -37.90 -63.32 12.71
CA TYR A 582 -37.09 -62.20 13.33
C TYR A 582 -35.74 -62.54 14.07
N VAL A 583 -34.92 -61.50 14.39
CA VAL A 583 -33.62 -61.50 15.17
C VAL A 583 -33.39 -60.23 16.04
N THR A 584 -32.41 -60.25 16.96
CA THR A 584 -32.02 -59.15 17.88
C THR A 584 -30.54 -58.75 17.77
N VAL A 585 -30.22 -57.46 17.85
CA VAL A 585 -28.85 -56.88 17.85
C VAL A 585 -28.61 -56.02 19.10
N HIS A 586 -27.40 -56.08 19.65
CA HIS A 586 -26.94 -55.36 20.85
C HIS A 586 -25.71 -54.48 20.57
N PHE A 587 -25.80 -53.20 20.94
CA PHE A 587 -24.76 -52.20 20.76
C PHE A 587 -24.13 -51.82 22.11
N HIS A 588 -22.85 -52.13 22.33
CA HIS A 588 -22.15 -51.88 23.59
C HIS A 588 -21.23 -50.65 23.48
N ASP A 589 -21.69 -49.46 23.91
CA ASP A 589 -20.93 -48.21 23.76
C ASP A 589 -19.76 -48.05 24.76
N GLY A 590 -19.82 -48.73 25.91
CA GLY A 590 -18.84 -48.69 26.99
C GLY A 590 -19.44 -48.32 28.36
N GLU A 591 -20.52 -47.53 28.39
CA GLU A 591 -21.31 -47.23 29.60
C GLU A 591 -22.67 -47.94 29.62
N LYS A 592 -23.23 -48.25 28.44
CA LYS A 592 -24.56 -48.86 28.26
C LYS A 592 -24.55 -49.95 27.19
N THR A 593 -25.70 -50.62 27.07
CA THR A 593 -26.00 -51.53 25.97
C THR A 593 -27.40 -51.23 25.45
N GLU A 594 -27.50 -50.78 24.20
CA GLU A 594 -28.77 -50.65 23.50
C GLU A 594 -29.10 -51.95 22.75
N ARG A 595 -30.37 -52.12 22.37
CA ARG A 595 -30.83 -53.30 21.61
C ARG A 595 -31.94 -52.96 20.61
N VAL A 596 -31.97 -53.70 19.51
CA VAL A 596 -32.93 -53.55 18.40
C VAL A 596 -33.34 -54.92 17.87
N ASP A 597 -34.64 -55.11 17.65
CA ASP A 597 -35.23 -56.33 17.06
C ASP A 597 -35.63 -56.04 15.60
N VAL A 598 -35.27 -56.90 14.65
CA VAL A 598 -35.49 -56.73 13.20
C VAL A 598 -35.83 -58.05 12.48
N GLU A 599 -36.39 -57.98 11.26
CA GLU A 599 -36.59 -59.16 10.42
C GLU A 599 -35.22 -59.71 9.97
N ARG A 600 -35.06 -61.04 9.88
CA ARG A 600 -33.74 -61.65 9.62
C ARG A 600 -33.18 -61.21 8.26
N GLY A 601 -31.94 -60.71 8.25
CA GLY A 601 -31.27 -60.22 7.04
C GLY A 601 -31.67 -58.81 6.63
N THR A 602 -32.26 -58.02 7.54
CA THR A 602 -32.58 -56.60 7.33
C THR A 602 -31.71 -55.68 8.21
N TYR A 603 -31.82 -54.37 8.00
CA TYR A 603 -30.93 -53.37 8.61
C TYR A 603 -31.23 -53.15 10.10
N ALA A 604 -30.22 -53.28 10.96
CA ALA A 604 -30.28 -53.00 12.39
C ALA A 604 -29.67 -51.63 12.73
N ALA A 605 -30.53 -50.65 12.96
CA ALA A 605 -30.14 -49.27 13.28
C ALA A 605 -29.62 -49.08 14.71
N TYR A 606 -28.74 -48.09 14.88
CA TYR A 606 -28.32 -47.60 16.19
C TYR A 606 -28.92 -46.21 16.43
N TYR A 607 -29.75 -46.10 17.47
CA TYR A 607 -30.52 -44.88 17.79
C TYR A 607 -29.87 -44.03 18.89
N GLY A 608 -28.98 -44.61 19.72
CA GLY A 608 -28.26 -43.90 20.77
C GLY A 608 -27.28 -42.82 20.28
N LYS A 609 -26.77 -42.04 21.24
CA LYS A 609 -25.70 -41.06 20.95
C LYS A 609 -24.43 -41.78 20.49
N PRO A 610 -23.73 -41.30 19.44
CA PRO A 610 -22.49 -41.92 18.97
C PRO A 610 -21.46 -42.13 20.09
N PRO A 611 -20.83 -43.31 20.21
CA PRO A 611 -19.82 -43.60 21.24
C PRO A 611 -18.67 -42.59 21.24
N VAL A 612 -18.33 -42.07 22.43
CA VAL A 612 -17.25 -41.07 22.62
C VAL A 612 -16.11 -41.68 23.43
N LYS A 613 -14.87 -41.46 22.99
CA LYS A 613 -13.65 -41.85 23.71
C LYS A 613 -12.88 -40.59 24.10
N ALA A 614 -12.58 -40.46 25.39
CA ALA A 614 -11.88 -39.30 25.95
C ALA A 614 -10.52 -39.07 25.25
N GLU A 615 -10.24 -37.81 24.91
CA GLU A 615 -8.99 -37.40 24.25
C GLU A 615 -7.74 -37.64 25.12
N SER A 616 -6.59 -37.71 24.46
CA SER A 616 -5.27 -37.76 25.09
C SER A 616 -4.46 -36.51 24.74
N ALA A 617 -3.30 -36.30 25.38
CA ALA A 617 -2.40 -35.19 25.02
C ALA A 617 -1.83 -35.30 23.59
N GLN A 618 -1.89 -36.48 22.96
CA GLN A 618 -1.34 -36.72 21.62
C GLN A 618 -2.44 -36.84 20.54
N TYR A 619 -3.58 -37.42 20.89
CA TYR A 619 -4.64 -37.79 19.95
C TYR A 619 -6.04 -37.36 20.40
N PHE A 620 -6.81 -36.83 19.46
CA PHE A 620 -8.27 -36.95 19.47
C PHE A 620 -8.67 -38.36 19.01
N TYR A 621 -9.81 -38.85 19.49
CA TYR A 621 -10.38 -40.13 19.07
C TYR A 621 -11.73 -39.91 18.40
N ARG A 622 -11.90 -40.43 17.18
CA ARG A 622 -13.13 -40.33 16.40
C ARG A 622 -13.72 -41.72 16.19
N PHE A 623 -14.99 -41.91 16.49
CA PHE A 623 -15.70 -43.15 16.23
C PHE A 623 -15.70 -43.44 14.71
N GLU A 624 -15.36 -44.67 14.32
CA GLU A 624 -15.16 -45.06 12.92
C GLU A 624 -16.23 -46.05 12.44
N CYS A 625 -16.50 -47.12 13.20
CA CYS A 625 -17.55 -48.09 12.91
C CYS A 625 -17.85 -49.02 14.09
N TRP A 626 -18.96 -49.76 14.00
CA TRP A 626 -19.22 -50.91 14.86
C TRP A 626 -18.45 -52.15 14.39
N GLN A 627 -17.85 -52.88 15.33
CA GLN A 627 -17.10 -54.11 15.09
C GLN A 627 -17.54 -55.23 16.05
N TYR A 628 -17.34 -56.47 15.63
CA TYR A 628 -17.45 -57.63 16.51
C TYR A 628 -16.29 -57.69 17.53
N ALA A 629 -16.38 -58.59 18.51
CA ALA A 629 -15.41 -58.71 19.60
C ALA A 629 -13.98 -59.12 19.15
N ASP A 630 -13.82 -59.60 17.91
CA ASP A 630 -12.53 -59.97 17.30
C ASP A 630 -11.89 -58.83 16.48
N GLY A 631 -12.58 -57.70 16.29
CA GLY A 631 -12.11 -56.56 15.51
C GLY A 631 -12.59 -56.52 14.05
N VAL A 632 -13.41 -57.47 13.61
CA VAL A 632 -14.04 -57.45 12.27
C VAL A 632 -15.20 -56.47 12.25
N VAL A 633 -15.30 -55.63 11.20
CA VAL A 633 -16.41 -54.66 11.04
C VAL A 633 -17.74 -55.40 10.88
N ALA A 634 -18.79 -54.94 11.54
CA ALA A 634 -20.09 -55.60 11.52
C ALA A 634 -20.95 -55.17 10.32
N ASP A 635 -21.48 -56.13 9.56
CA ASP A 635 -22.58 -55.88 8.62
C ASP A 635 -23.89 -55.72 9.41
N LEU A 636 -24.29 -54.45 9.57
CA LEU A 636 -25.57 -54.06 10.17
C LEU A 636 -26.69 -53.93 9.13
N ALA A 637 -26.41 -53.99 7.83
CA ALA A 637 -27.41 -53.90 6.77
C ALA A 637 -28.14 -55.22 6.54
N HIS A 638 -27.48 -56.35 6.79
CA HIS A 638 -28.05 -57.70 6.67
C HIS A 638 -27.98 -58.45 8.00
N ALA A 639 -28.49 -57.85 9.07
CA ALA A 639 -28.37 -58.36 10.43
C ALA A 639 -28.88 -59.81 10.56
N GLY A 640 -27.98 -60.74 10.91
CA GLY A 640 -28.30 -62.16 11.04
C GLY A 640 -28.49 -62.91 9.72
N ALA A 641 -28.03 -62.39 8.59
CA ALA A 641 -28.02 -63.14 7.32
C ALA A 641 -26.98 -64.28 7.33
N GLU A 642 -25.77 -64.03 7.85
CA GLU A 642 -24.66 -64.99 7.81
C GLU A 642 -24.54 -65.88 9.07
N THR A 643 -25.24 -65.57 10.17
CA THR A 643 -25.25 -66.37 11.41
C THR A 643 -26.63 -66.92 11.73
N ALA A 644 -26.70 -68.17 12.20
CA ALA A 644 -27.93 -68.80 12.70
C ALA A 644 -28.35 -68.29 14.09
N GLU A 645 -27.53 -67.45 14.73
CA GLU A 645 -27.80 -66.86 16.05
C GLU A 645 -29.01 -65.90 16.00
N ARG A 646 -29.52 -65.57 17.19
CA ARG A 646 -30.66 -64.64 17.39
C ARG A 646 -30.29 -63.39 18.19
N GLU A 647 -29.10 -63.36 18.80
CA GLU A 647 -28.55 -62.22 19.54
C GLU A 647 -27.17 -61.93 18.93
N ILE A 648 -26.94 -60.70 18.48
CA ILE A 648 -25.68 -60.24 17.88
C ILE A 648 -25.08 -59.14 18.76
N HIS A 649 -23.77 -59.13 18.99
CA HIS A 649 -23.09 -58.15 19.86
C HIS A 649 -22.01 -57.36 19.11
N VAL A 650 -22.07 -56.03 19.17
CA VAL A 650 -21.08 -55.13 18.54
C VAL A 650 -20.55 -54.06 19.50
N TYR A 651 -19.32 -53.61 19.23
CA TYR A 651 -18.50 -52.72 20.06
C TYR A 651 -17.89 -51.60 19.20
N PRO A 652 -17.54 -50.43 19.76
CA PRO A 652 -17.09 -49.29 18.97
C PRO A 652 -15.60 -49.34 18.61
N ARG A 653 -15.29 -49.06 17.33
CA ARG A 653 -13.93 -48.83 16.83
C ARG A 653 -13.64 -47.33 16.73
N PHE A 654 -12.44 -46.91 17.12
CA PHE A 654 -12.02 -45.51 17.07
C PHE A 654 -10.74 -45.31 16.23
N LYS A 655 -10.75 -44.26 15.41
CA LYS A 655 -9.58 -43.75 14.67
C LYS A 655 -8.85 -42.71 15.51
N GLU A 656 -7.52 -42.73 15.48
CA GLU A 656 -6.65 -41.77 16.19
C GLU A 656 -6.29 -40.61 15.25
N ILE A 657 -6.40 -39.36 15.74
CA ILE A 657 -6.11 -38.14 14.97
C ILE A 657 -5.15 -37.28 15.79
N LEU A 658 -3.96 -36.98 15.26
CA LEU A 658 -2.92 -36.25 15.98
C LEU A 658 -3.38 -34.82 16.31
N ARG A 659 -3.13 -34.36 17.54
CA ARG A 659 -3.44 -32.99 17.98
C ARG A 659 -2.46 -31.98 17.42
N THR A 660 -2.95 -30.76 17.25
CA THR A 660 -2.15 -29.55 17.00
C THR A 660 -2.27 -28.58 18.17
N TYR A 661 -1.27 -27.71 18.30
CA TYR A 661 -1.15 -26.69 19.35
C TYR A 661 -0.60 -25.39 18.77
N THR A 662 -0.93 -24.27 19.42
CA THR A 662 -0.50 -22.92 19.04
C THR A 662 0.84 -22.58 19.69
N VAL A 663 1.82 -22.20 18.88
CA VAL A 663 3.09 -21.63 19.31
C VAL A 663 3.14 -20.16 18.92
N VAL A 664 3.39 -19.28 19.89
CA VAL A 664 3.43 -17.82 19.68
C VAL A 664 4.84 -17.30 19.93
N TRP A 665 5.43 -16.64 18.94
CA TRP A 665 6.70 -15.94 19.08
C TRP A 665 6.45 -14.45 19.31
N ARG A 666 6.76 -13.95 20.50
CA ARG A 666 6.66 -12.52 20.85
C ARG A 666 8.02 -11.84 20.70
N VAL A 667 8.10 -10.87 19.80
CA VAL A 667 9.32 -10.09 19.51
C VAL A 667 8.97 -8.60 19.57
N ASP A 668 9.52 -7.92 20.58
CA ASP A 668 9.27 -6.49 20.87
C ASP A 668 7.79 -6.04 20.83
N GLY A 669 6.90 -6.86 21.40
CA GLY A 669 5.46 -6.61 21.46
C GLY A 669 4.68 -7.01 20.21
N ALA A 670 5.34 -7.29 19.07
CA ALA A 670 4.72 -8.00 17.97
C ALA A 670 4.64 -9.49 18.26
N GLU A 671 3.56 -10.15 17.83
CA GLU A 671 3.34 -11.59 18.02
C GLU A 671 3.22 -12.29 16.66
N THR A 672 3.78 -13.49 16.55
CA THR A 672 3.68 -14.35 15.37
C THR A 672 3.23 -15.74 15.80
N GLU A 673 2.01 -16.10 15.42
CA GLU A 673 1.40 -17.40 15.71
C GLU A 673 1.75 -18.43 14.62
N ILE A 674 2.04 -19.66 15.03
CA ILE A 674 2.12 -20.85 14.17
C ILE A 674 1.46 -22.05 14.86
N VAL A 675 0.68 -22.82 14.10
CA VAL A 675 0.03 -24.05 14.57
C VAL A 675 0.89 -25.25 14.18
N LEU A 676 1.25 -26.10 15.15
CA LEU A 676 2.17 -27.23 14.98
C LEU A 676 1.59 -28.52 15.58
N GLY A 677 1.92 -29.68 14.99
CA GLY A 677 1.48 -30.99 15.48
C GLY A 677 2.21 -31.44 16.75
N TYR A 678 1.57 -32.29 17.56
CA TYR A 678 2.19 -32.91 18.74
C TYR A 678 3.49 -33.64 18.36
N GLY A 679 4.58 -33.31 19.06
CA GLY A 679 5.93 -33.84 18.81
C GLY A 679 6.75 -33.08 17.77
N ALA A 680 6.22 -32.00 17.15
CA ALA A 680 6.99 -31.16 16.23
C ALA A 680 8.09 -30.36 16.96
N GLU A 681 9.24 -30.17 16.31
CA GLU A 681 10.35 -29.38 16.86
C GLU A 681 10.12 -27.87 16.64
N ALA A 682 9.57 -27.19 17.64
CA ALA A 682 9.27 -25.76 17.57
C ALA A 682 10.51 -24.89 17.24
N SER A 683 11.72 -25.39 17.52
CA SER A 683 12.98 -24.70 17.22
C SER A 683 13.23 -24.47 15.72
N GLU A 684 12.69 -25.31 14.84
CA GLU A 684 12.79 -25.13 13.37
C GLU A 684 11.90 -23.97 12.86
N HIS A 685 10.95 -23.54 13.69
CA HIS A 685 9.97 -22.48 13.36
C HIS A 685 10.25 -21.15 14.09
N ALA A 686 11.33 -21.06 14.86
CA ALA A 686 11.72 -19.85 15.56
C ALA A 686 12.19 -18.75 14.58
N PRO A 687 11.82 -17.46 14.77
CA PRO A 687 12.35 -16.36 13.99
C PRO A 687 13.88 -16.32 14.04
N ALA A 688 14.55 -16.51 12.89
CA ALA A 688 15.99 -16.79 12.82
C ALA A 688 16.90 -15.70 13.45
N PHE A 689 16.46 -14.44 13.43
CA PHE A 689 17.15 -13.31 14.07
C PHE A 689 16.12 -12.30 14.61
N PRO A 690 15.64 -12.44 15.85
CA PRO A 690 14.75 -11.47 16.47
C PRO A 690 15.44 -10.10 16.58
N LYS A 691 14.70 -9.03 16.30
CA LYS A 691 15.20 -7.65 16.34
C LYS A 691 14.23 -6.77 17.12
N LYS A 692 14.81 -5.87 17.91
CA LYS A 692 14.14 -4.74 18.56
C LYS A 692 14.71 -3.45 17.94
N PRO A 693 13.90 -2.43 17.59
CA PRO A 693 14.41 -1.17 17.06
C PRO A 693 15.27 -0.41 18.08
N ASP A 694 16.26 0.34 17.58
CA ASP A 694 17.08 1.20 18.42
C ASP A 694 16.26 2.40 18.94
N GLU A 695 16.36 2.69 20.23
CA GLU A 695 15.53 3.69 20.91
C GLU A 695 16.40 4.65 21.72
N GLY A 696 16.20 5.96 21.56
CA GLY A 696 16.88 6.98 22.38
C GLY A 696 18.42 6.99 22.28
N GLY A 697 19.00 6.39 21.25
CA GLY A 697 20.45 6.21 21.08
C GLY A 697 21.00 4.87 21.61
N TYR A 698 20.15 4.03 22.20
CA TYR A 698 20.52 2.68 22.65
C TYR A 698 20.16 1.63 21.59
N THR A 699 21.09 0.71 21.32
CA THR A 699 20.85 -0.51 20.54
C THR A 699 20.50 -1.70 21.45
N PHE A 700 19.89 -2.73 20.87
CA PHE A 700 19.44 -3.94 21.57
C PHE A 700 20.00 -5.23 20.93
N ARG A 701 20.55 -6.12 21.76
CA ARG A 701 21.13 -7.42 21.36
C ARG A 701 20.24 -8.57 21.81
N PHE A 702 19.76 -9.38 20.88
CA PHE A 702 19.02 -10.62 21.22
C PHE A 702 19.93 -11.59 21.99
N ILE A 703 19.48 -12.08 23.13
CA ILE A 703 20.24 -13.00 24.00
C ILE A 703 19.61 -14.40 24.11
N GLY A 704 18.31 -14.54 23.84
CA GLY A 704 17.61 -15.82 23.91
C GLY A 704 16.09 -15.65 24.03
N TRP A 705 15.39 -16.76 24.19
CA TRP A 705 13.98 -16.79 24.55
C TRP A 705 13.83 -16.94 26.08
N ASP A 706 12.73 -16.43 26.64
CA ASP A 706 12.35 -16.49 28.07
C ASP A 706 12.47 -17.87 28.72
N LYS A 707 12.44 -18.93 27.91
CA LYS A 707 12.66 -20.33 28.30
C LYS A 707 13.22 -21.14 27.12
N PRO A 708 13.83 -22.31 27.38
CA PRO A 708 14.26 -23.21 26.32
C PRO A 708 13.11 -23.61 25.39
N VAL A 709 13.33 -23.51 24.08
CA VAL A 709 12.39 -24.01 23.08
C VAL A 709 12.43 -25.55 23.10
N ALA A 710 11.25 -26.17 23.17
CA ALA A 710 11.08 -27.62 23.24
C ALA A 710 10.07 -28.12 22.19
N ALA A 711 10.06 -29.43 21.96
CA ALA A 711 9.08 -30.08 21.11
C ALA A 711 7.63 -29.87 21.62
N VAL A 712 6.69 -29.75 20.69
CA VAL A 712 5.32 -29.30 20.94
C VAL A 712 4.49 -30.37 21.67
N THR A 713 4.10 -30.12 22.91
CA THR A 713 3.21 -30.99 23.71
C THR A 713 2.01 -30.26 24.31
N GLY A 714 1.76 -29.03 23.87
CA GLY A 714 0.84 -28.06 24.47
C GLY A 714 1.09 -26.67 23.87
N ASP A 715 0.18 -25.73 24.10
CA ASP A 715 0.33 -24.35 23.62
C ASP A 715 1.51 -23.65 24.32
N ALA A 716 2.30 -22.87 23.56
CA ALA A 716 3.55 -22.29 24.05
C ALA A 716 3.81 -20.89 23.50
N VAL A 717 3.84 -19.89 24.38
CA VAL A 717 4.31 -18.53 24.05
C VAL A 717 5.79 -18.44 24.38
N TYR A 718 6.66 -18.04 23.45
CA TYR A 718 8.06 -17.71 23.67
C TYR A 718 8.29 -16.21 23.47
N THR A 719 8.93 -15.54 24.43
CA THR A 719 9.22 -14.10 24.37
C THR A 719 10.71 -13.87 24.16
N ALA A 720 11.07 -13.07 23.16
CA ALA A 720 12.47 -12.75 22.85
C ALA A 720 13.05 -11.77 23.89
N GLU A 721 14.11 -12.20 24.56
CA GLU A 721 14.86 -11.36 25.50
C GLU A 721 15.98 -10.60 24.79
N PHE A 722 16.14 -9.34 25.16
CA PHE A 722 17.12 -8.42 24.59
C PHE A 722 17.95 -7.76 25.70
N GLU A 723 19.27 -7.86 25.58
CA GLU A 723 20.22 -7.03 26.32
C GLU A 723 20.20 -5.61 25.75
N LYS A 724 20.12 -4.61 26.62
CA LYS A 724 20.19 -3.19 26.25
C LYS A 724 21.62 -2.68 26.41
N SER A 725 22.15 -2.04 25.37
CA SER A 725 23.45 -1.36 25.41
C SER A 725 23.50 -0.19 26.42
N ARG A 726 24.72 0.27 26.70
CA ARG A 726 25.07 1.48 27.44
C ARG A 726 25.45 2.60 26.48
N LEU A 727 25.21 3.85 26.88
CA LEU A 727 25.50 5.03 26.07
C LEU A 727 26.84 5.66 26.49
N LEU A 728 27.83 5.59 25.60
CA LEU A 728 29.12 6.25 25.77
C LEU A 728 29.07 7.64 25.11
N THR A 729 29.25 8.70 25.91
CA THR A 729 29.09 10.10 25.49
C THR A 729 30.45 10.78 25.34
N TRP A 730 30.83 11.08 24.10
CA TRP A 730 32.14 11.62 23.72
C TRP A 730 32.04 13.12 23.43
N LYS A 731 32.74 13.94 24.21
CA LYS A 731 32.69 15.41 24.14
C LYS A 731 34.01 15.97 23.65
N PHE A 732 33.97 16.67 22.51
CA PHE A 732 35.17 17.25 21.89
C PHE A 732 34.88 18.61 21.24
N GLY A 733 35.52 19.67 21.75
CA GLY A 733 35.24 21.05 21.32
C GLY A 733 33.79 21.45 21.61
N LYS A 734 32.99 21.67 20.55
CA LYS A 734 31.53 21.87 20.64
C LYS A 734 30.72 20.61 20.33
N ASN A 735 31.37 19.54 19.88
CA ASN A 735 30.71 18.32 19.44
C ASN A 735 30.40 17.43 20.63
N THR A 736 29.26 16.74 20.57
CA THR A 736 28.95 15.59 21.42
C THR A 736 28.49 14.47 20.51
N VAL A 737 29.17 13.33 20.56
CA VAL A 737 28.82 12.09 19.84
C VAL A 737 28.48 11.05 20.88
N CYS A 738 27.45 10.26 20.66
CA CYS A 738 27.12 9.13 21.52
C CYS A 738 27.29 7.82 20.73
N THR A 739 27.92 6.81 21.32
CA THR A 739 28.02 5.46 20.74
C THR A 739 27.46 4.42 21.72
N PRO A 740 26.69 3.43 21.24
CA PRO A 740 26.20 2.32 22.07
C PRO A 740 27.26 1.22 22.18
N ALA A 741 27.47 0.69 23.39
CA ALA A 741 28.36 -0.44 23.68
C ALA A 741 27.72 -1.33 24.76
N TYR A 742 27.99 -2.64 24.78
CA TYR A 742 27.39 -3.56 25.75
C TYR A 742 28.31 -3.82 26.95
N ASP A 743 27.75 -4.39 28.02
CA ASP A 743 28.52 -4.60 29.26
C ASP A 743 29.66 -5.61 29.03
N GLY A 744 30.85 -5.27 29.55
CA GLY A 744 32.08 -6.03 29.39
C GLY A 744 32.89 -5.70 28.13
N GLU A 745 32.31 -5.02 27.13
CA GLU A 745 33.03 -4.57 25.93
C GLU A 745 33.96 -3.39 26.25
N ASN A 746 35.01 -3.17 25.46
CA ASN A 746 36.02 -2.15 25.77
C ASN A 746 35.64 -0.79 25.15
N ALA A 747 35.46 0.23 25.99
CA ALA A 747 35.11 1.59 25.56
C ALA A 747 36.12 2.20 24.56
N ALA A 748 37.38 1.72 24.53
CA ALA A 748 38.36 2.17 23.56
C ALA A 748 37.98 1.86 22.10
N ASP A 749 37.27 0.76 21.87
CA ASP A 749 36.87 0.31 20.52
C ASP A 749 35.71 1.14 19.95
N TYR A 750 35.07 1.96 20.81
CA TYR A 750 33.92 2.82 20.50
C TYR A 750 34.24 4.31 20.50
N ALA A 751 35.52 4.69 20.68
CA ALA A 751 35.97 6.07 20.75
C ALA A 751 36.05 6.71 19.35
N PRO A 752 35.37 7.85 19.09
CA PRO A 752 35.45 8.54 17.80
C PRO A 752 36.81 9.26 17.65
N SER A 753 37.19 9.60 16.42
CA SER A 753 38.28 10.56 16.21
C SER A 753 37.89 11.92 16.80
N ALA A 754 38.77 12.46 17.64
CA ALA A 754 38.55 13.68 18.40
C ALA A 754 39.35 14.87 17.85
N GLU A 755 39.70 14.87 16.57
CA GLU A 755 40.37 16.01 15.93
C GLU A 755 39.48 17.27 15.97
N LEU A 756 40.11 18.44 16.14
CA LEU A 756 39.44 19.75 16.11
C LEU A 756 39.95 20.57 14.92
N PRO A 757 39.07 21.33 14.25
CA PRO A 757 39.49 22.27 13.20
C PRO A 757 40.33 23.41 13.78
N ASP A 758 41.18 23.99 12.93
CA ASP A 758 41.99 25.15 13.29
C ASP A 758 41.13 26.36 13.66
N ALA A 759 41.59 27.13 14.65
CA ALA A 759 40.93 28.34 15.15
C ALA A 759 41.73 29.59 14.74
N GLY A 760 41.69 29.94 13.45
CA GLY A 760 42.52 30.99 12.87
C GLY A 760 43.98 30.52 12.77
N ASN A 761 44.91 31.25 13.39
CA ASN A 761 46.34 30.88 13.41
C ASN A 761 46.71 29.76 14.41
N ILE A 762 45.73 29.04 14.97
CA ILE A 762 45.89 28.07 16.06
C ILE A 762 45.40 26.69 15.63
N TYR A 763 46.16 25.64 15.99
CA TYR A 763 45.69 24.25 15.93
C TYR A 763 45.74 23.56 17.30
N PHE A 764 45.06 22.42 17.40
CA PHE A 764 44.94 21.62 18.62
C PHE A 764 45.53 20.22 18.40
N GLU A 765 46.40 19.77 19.31
CA GLU A 765 46.95 18.41 19.31
C GLU A 765 46.19 17.57 20.34
N PHE A 766 45.59 16.44 19.92
CA PHE A 766 44.76 15.60 20.77
C PHE A 766 45.61 14.72 21.70
N LEU A 767 45.43 14.89 23.02
CA LEU A 767 46.21 14.24 24.07
C LEU A 767 45.56 12.94 24.60
N GLY A 768 44.38 12.59 24.11
CA GLY A 768 43.55 11.51 24.65
C GLY A 768 42.33 11.99 25.43
N TRP A 769 41.56 11.03 25.93
CA TRP A 769 40.35 11.26 26.73
C TRP A 769 40.67 11.49 28.21
N ASP A 770 39.74 12.11 28.94
CA ASP A 770 39.92 12.48 30.35
C ASP A 770 39.76 11.34 31.36
N GLY A 771 39.03 10.28 30.99
CA GLY A 771 38.85 9.05 31.75
C GLY A 771 39.59 7.86 31.13
N ALA A 772 39.81 6.82 31.93
CA ALA A 772 40.37 5.56 31.43
C ALA A 772 39.32 4.82 30.58
N LEU A 773 39.68 4.46 29.35
CA LEU A 773 38.86 3.62 28.49
C LEU A 773 39.13 2.15 28.85
N GLY A 774 38.09 1.40 29.16
CA GLY A 774 38.15 0.01 29.61
C GLY A 774 36.79 -0.66 29.50
N ALA A 775 36.58 -1.76 30.24
CA ALA A 775 35.32 -2.49 30.21
C ALA A 775 34.12 -1.60 30.59
N VAL A 776 33.11 -1.57 29.72
CA VAL A 776 31.84 -0.87 29.90
C VAL A 776 31.02 -1.59 30.98
N THR A 777 30.47 -0.83 31.92
CA THR A 777 29.61 -1.36 33.02
C THR A 777 28.41 -0.45 33.31
N GLY A 778 28.04 0.41 32.37
CA GLY A 778 27.10 1.50 32.56
C GLY A 778 27.38 2.67 31.60
N ASP A 779 26.45 3.63 31.55
CA ASP A 779 26.60 4.83 30.72
C ASP A 779 27.76 5.70 31.24
N ALA A 780 28.59 6.19 30.32
CA ALA A 780 29.81 6.92 30.66
C ALA A 780 29.97 8.18 29.79
N ALA A 781 30.72 9.17 30.28
CA ALA A 781 31.03 10.37 29.51
C ALA A 781 32.53 10.65 29.55
N TYR A 782 33.10 10.92 28.37
CA TYR A 782 34.51 11.18 28.17
C TYR A 782 34.70 12.53 27.47
N THR A 783 35.63 13.34 27.95
CA THR A 783 36.00 14.65 27.38
C THR A 783 37.39 14.58 26.76
N ALA A 784 37.52 15.01 25.53
CA ALA A 784 38.80 15.06 24.84
C ALA A 784 39.71 16.17 25.40
N ARG A 785 41.01 15.90 25.55
CA ARG A 785 42.03 16.84 26.02
C ARG A 785 42.93 17.27 24.86
N TYR A 786 43.40 18.51 24.90
CA TYR A 786 44.18 19.11 23.82
C TYR A 786 45.31 20.00 24.35
N ASP A 787 46.45 19.96 23.68
CA ASP A 787 47.42 21.07 23.71
C ASP A 787 47.17 22.02 22.53
N LYS A 788 47.64 23.27 22.69
CA LYS A 788 47.35 24.39 21.77
C LYS A 788 48.64 24.93 21.15
N HIS A 789 48.68 24.98 19.83
CA HIS A 789 49.85 25.40 19.07
C HIS A 789 49.51 26.46 18.02
N TYR A 790 50.52 27.21 17.53
CA TYR A 790 50.37 28.14 16.42
C TYR A 790 50.75 27.48 15.09
N LEU A 791 50.05 27.83 14.01
CA LEU A 791 50.30 27.35 12.65
C LEU A 791 51.62 27.89 12.05
N ALA A 792 51.97 29.13 12.39
CA ALA A 792 53.23 29.78 12.08
C ALA A 792 53.75 30.50 13.34
N PRO A 793 54.59 29.87 14.17
CA PRO A 793 55.20 30.51 15.32
C PRO A 793 56.33 31.46 14.92
N PHE A 794 56.40 32.62 15.58
CA PHE A 794 57.60 33.44 15.67
C PHE A 794 58.60 32.83 16.66
N SER A 795 59.87 33.22 16.59
CA SER A 795 60.93 32.74 17.50
C SER A 795 60.70 33.12 18.97
N ASP A 796 59.86 34.13 19.25
CA ASP A 796 59.47 34.56 20.60
C ASP A 796 58.23 33.84 21.17
N GLY A 797 57.66 32.87 20.45
CA GLY A 797 56.51 32.08 20.89
C GLY A 797 55.14 32.70 20.62
N ARG A 798 55.05 33.90 20.03
CA ARG A 798 53.81 34.41 19.44
C ARG A 798 53.52 33.69 18.11
N GLY A 799 52.28 33.74 17.63
CA GLY A 799 51.93 33.30 16.27
C GLY A 799 51.86 34.48 15.30
N ALA A 800 52.32 34.29 14.06
CA ALA A 800 52.00 35.17 12.93
C ALA A 800 50.49 35.16 12.67
N ASP A 801 49.94 36.23 12.08
CA ASP A 801 48.53 36.20 11.68
C ASP A 801 48.36 35.32 10.44
N VAL A 802 47.33 34.50 10.42
CA VAL A 802 47.09 33.51 9.36
C VAL A 802 45.64 33.60 8.94
N SER A 803 45.44 33.97 7.68
CA SER A 803 44.15 34.01 7.00
C SER A 803 44.15 33.06 5.81
N VAL A 804 42.96 32.75 5.29
CA VAL A 804 42.78 31.93 4.09
C VAL A 804 41.86 32.69 3.15
N ASP A 805 42.29 32.87 1.90
CA ASP A 805 41.50 33.48 0.83
C ASP A 805 41.38 32.53 -0.38
N GLU A 806 40.79 33.01 -1.49
CA GLU A 806 40.58 32.20 -2.70
C GLU A 806 41.89 31.72 -3.36
N GLY A 807 43.05 32.31 -3.03
CA GLY A 807 44.37 31.86 -3.47
C GLY A 807 45.01 30.80 -2.56
N GLY A 808 44.59 30.71 -1.30
CA GLY A 808 45.12 29.79 -0.30
C GLY A 808 45.45 30.46 1.03
N TYR A 809 46.51 30.00 1.69
CA TYR A 809 46.94 30.55 2.99
C TYR A 809 47.71 31.86 2.81
N VAL A 810 47.40 32.86 3.64
CA VAL A 810 48.11 34.13 3.70
C VAL A 810 48.63 34.34 5.12
N VAL A 811 49.95 34.38 5.26
CA VAL A 811 50.66 34.59 6.52
C VAL A 811 51.20 36.01 6.59
N ASP A 812 50.79 36.78 7.59
CA ASP A 812 51.29 38.14 7.82
C ASP A 812 52.40 38.16 8.88
N CYS A 813 53.62 38.35 8.40
CA CYS A 813 54.86 38.45 9.17
C CYS A 813 55.34 39.91 9.30
N THR A 814 54.53 40.91 8.93
CA THR A 814 54.95 42.34 8.97
C THR A 814 55.21 42.86 10.39
N ALA A 815 54.82 42.12 11.42
CA ALA A 815 55.05 42.45 12.82
C ALA A 815 56.53 42.34 13.25
N THR A 816 57.39 41.60 12.53
CA THR A 816 58.77 41.32 12.93
C THR A 816 59.80 41.69 11.85
N TYR A 817 61.08 41.36 12.10
CA TYR A 817 62.22 41.64 11.23
C TYR A 817 63.15 40.43 11.21
N ASP A 818 63.61 40.03 10.02
CA ASP A 818 64.76 39.14 9.83
C ASP A 818 64.70 37.74 10.50
N GLU A 819 63.49 37.26 10.80
CA GLU A 819 63.24 35.92 11.37
C GLU A 819 63.13 34.80 10.31
N GLU A 820 63.36 33.58 10.79
CA GLU A 820 63.21 32.32 10.06
C GLU A 820 61.96 31.59 10.58
N PHE A 821 61.06 31.20 9.67
CA PHE A 821 59.75 30.65 10.01
C PHE A 821 59.65 29.15 9.75
N ASP A 822 59.11 28.39 10.71
CA ASP A 822 58.61 27.04 10.44
C ASP A 822 57.15 27.11 9.95
N PHE A 823 56.95 26.87 8.65
CA PHE A 823 55.62 26.81 8.04
C PHE A 823 55.09 25.37 7.89
N LYS A 824 55.69 24.37 8.56
CA LYS A 824 55.32 22.95 8.43
C LYS A 824 53.82 22.69 8.54
N GLN A 825 53.18 23.28 9.55
CA GLN A 825 51.76 23.06 9.79
C GLN A 825 50.87 23.76 8.76
N ILE A 826 51.32 24.88 8.17
CA ILE A 826 50.62 25.56 7.07
C ILE A 826 50.82 24.81 5.76
N PHE A 827 52.05 24.40 5.44
CA PHE A 827 52.38 23.71 4.18
C PHE A 827 51.65 22.37 4.06
N LEU A 828 51.58 21.58 5.14
CA LEU A 828 50.82 20.31 5.15
C LEU A 828 49.31 20.53 4.91
N ARG A 829 48.75 21.64 5.40
CA ARG A 829 47.34 22.00 5.16
C ARG A 829 47.11 22.55 3.76
N ALA A 830 48.02 23.38 3.26
CA ALA A 830 47.98 23.93 1.91
C ALA A 830 48.17 22.83 0.85
N GLU A 831 49.00 21.81 1.13
CA GLU A 831 49.11 20.60 0.30
C GLU A 831 47.80 19.80 0.30
N ALA A 832 47.20 19.55 1.47
CA ALA A 832 45.92 18.84 1.58
C ALA A 832 44.75 19.57 0.90
N LEU A 833 44.76 20.90 0.87
CA LEU A 833 43.78 21.75 0.19
C LEU A 833 44.18 22.13 -1.26
N ALA A 834 45.31 21.61 -1.76
CA ALA A 834 45.88 21.88 -3.07
C ALA A 834 46.04 23.39 -3.44
N CYS A 835 46.32 24.25 -2.45
CA CYS A 835 46.33 25.71 -2.59
C CYS A 835 47.73 26.33 -2.41
N SER A 836 47.84 27.65 -2.63
CA SER A 836 49.10 28.37 -2.50
C SER A 836 49.35 28.87 -1.06
N VAL A 837 50.59 29.30 -0.78
CA VAL A 837 50.91 30.01 0.47
C VAL A 837 51.59 31.34 0.14
N ALA A 838 50.95 32.45 0.52
CA ALA A 838 51.50 33.79 0.46
C ALA A 838 52.09 34.19 1.83
N VAL A 839 53.28 34.78 1.81
CA VAL A 839 53.99 35.28 3.00
C VAL A 839 54.23 36.78 2.80
N ARG A 840 53.62 37.60 3.66
CA ARG A 840 53.75 39.06 3.66
C ARG A 840 54.74 39.51 4.72
N ALA A 841 55.68 40.37 4.37
CA ALA A 841 56.53 41.06 5.35
C ALA A 841 56.78 42.52 4.92
N ARG A 842 57.65 43.22 5.67
CA ARG A 842 57.85 44.67 5.48
C ARG A 842 58.43 44.98 4.09
N GLY A 843 57.58 45.58 3.25
CA GLY A 843 57.95 46.03 1.90
C GLY A 843 57.79 45.00 0.79
N GLY A 844 57.38 43.76 1.07
CA GLY A 844 57.25 42.72 0.04
C GLY A 844 56.45 41.49 0.44
N GLU A 845 56.21 40.65 -0.54
CA GLU A 845 55.35 39.46 -0.49
C GLU A 845 55.96 38.36 -1.38
N ALA A 846 55.99 37.12 -0.90
CA ALA A 846 56.31 35.93 -1.70
C ALA A 846 55.13 34.98 -1.72
N VAL A 847 54.81 34.44 -2.89
CA VAL A 847 53.75 33.45 -3.09
C VAL A 847 54.37 32.14 -3.58
N PHE A 848 54.29 31.11 -2.74
CA PHE A 848 54.62 29.74 -3.09
C PHE A 848 53.38 29.10 -3.73
N SER A 849 53.44 28.78 -5.03
CA SER A 849 52.37 28.04 -5.70
C SER A 849 52.22 26.64 -5.10
N TYR A 850 51.03 26.04 -5.22
CA TYR A 850 50.77 24.67 -4.73
C TYR A 850 51.85 23.65 -5.18
N SER A 851 52.35 23.77 -6.42
CA SER A 851 53.47 22.97 -6.92
C SER A 851 54.72 23.04 -6.03
N SER A 852 55.12 24.25 -5.62
CA SER A 852 56.27 24.47 -4.75
C SER A 852 55.99 24.00 -3.33
N VAL A 853 54.77 24.19 -2.83
CA VAL A 853 54.34 23.71 -1.50
C VAL A 853 54.43 22.18 -1.42
N ALA A 854 53.89 21.46 -2.42
CA ALA A 854 53.93 20.00 -2.47
C ALA A 854 55.34 19.42 -2.65
N GLU A 855 56.24 20.15 -3.34
CA GLU A 855 57.67 19.80 -3.39
C GLU A 855 58.37 20.02 -2.04
N MET A 856 58.09 21.14 -1.37
CA MET A 856 58.64 21.46 -0.05
C MET A 856 58.13 20.49 1.04
N CYS A 857 56.87 20.04 0.97
CA CYS A 857 56.32 18.98 1.82
C CYS A 857 57.03 17.64 1.60
N ARG A 858 57.14 17.20 0.34
CA ARG A 858 57.80 15.94 -0.06
C ARG A 858 59.24 15.87 0.45
N ASP A 859 59.99 16.94 0.27
CA ASP A 859 61.40 17.04 0.68
C ASP A 859 61.56 17.45 2.16
N LYS A 860 60.45 17.68 2.88
CA LYS A 860 60.38 18.09 4.29
C LYS A 860 61.12 19.40 4.59
N ARG A 861 61.14 20.33 3.62
CA ARG A 861 61.76 21.65 3.68
C ARG A 861 60.73 22.72 4.04
N PHE A 862 60.32 22.72 5.30
CA PHE A 862 59.26 23.59 5.82
C PHE A 862 59.73 24.99 6.26
N THR A 863 61.05 25.19 6.34
CA THR A 863 61.65 26.39 6.92
C THR A 863 61.88 27.46 5.87
N VAL A 864 61.39 28.67 6.12
CA VAL A 864 61.47 29.81 5.19
C VAL A 864 62.02 31.04 5.90
N THR A 865 63.22 31.47 5.51
CA THR A 865 63.68 32.84 5.74
C THR A 865 63.05 33.76 4.68
N PHE A 866 62.60 34.95 5.09
CA PHE A 866 62.19 36.02 4.17
C PHE A 866 62.81 37.35 4.61
N ARG A 867 63.73 37.89 3.79
CA ARG A 867 64.46 39.14 4.09
C ARG A 867 64.30 40.15 2.96
N VAL A 868 64.02 41.40 3.32
CA VAL A 868 64.03 42.57 2.43
C VAL A 868 64.86 43.66 3.10
N SER A 869 66.04 43.95 2.56
CA SER A 869 66.96 44.95 3.11
C SER A 869 67.47 45.90 2.02
N ARG A 870 67.98 47.07 2.42
CA ARG A 870 68.57 48.06 1.51
C ARG A 870 70.05 48.25 1.84
N SER A 871 70.92 48.02 0.87
CA SER A 871 72.37 48.16 1.05
C SER A 871 72.81 49.63 1.09
N ALA A 872 74.03 49.90 1.58
CA ALA A 872 74.60 51.25 1.58
C ALA A 872 74.75 51.84 0.17
N GLY A 873 75.03 51.01 -0.85
CA GLY A 873 75.01 51.39 -2.26
C GLY A 873 73.64 51.81 -2.78
N GLY A 874 72.56 51.49 -2.05
CA GLY A 874 71.17 51.87 -2.33
C GLY A 874 70.34 50.76 -2.99
N ALA A 875 70.98 49.64 -3.34
CA ALA A 875 70.36 48.45 -3.91
C ALA A 875 69.43 47.75 -2.92
N TYR A 876 68.45 47.01 -3.43
CA TYR A 876 67.56 46.18 -2.62
C TYR A 876 68.07 44.73 -2.64
N GLU A 877 68.14 44.13 -1.46
CA GLU A 877 68.57 42.74 -1.28
C GLU A 877 67.39 41.89 -0.80
N PHE A 878 67.26 40.70 -1.37
CA PHE A 878 66.14 39.80 -1.15
C PHE A 878 66.61 38.34 -1.00
N ALA A 879 65.99 37.59 -0.10
CA ALA A 879 66.19 36.14 0.03
C ALA A 879 64.89 35.42 0.42
N VAL A 880 64.70 34.20 -0.10
CA VAL A 880 63.57 33.31 0.19
C VAL A 880 64.04 31.88 0.43
N GLY A 881 63.46 31.22 1.43
CA GLY A 881 63.61 29.79 1.68
C GLY A 881 64.96 29.38 2.28
N ALA A 882 65.13 28.07 2.52
CA ALA A 882 66.39 27.50 2.98
C ALA A 882 67.45 27.43 1.86
N GLU A 883 68.74 27.39 2.23
CA GLU A 883 69.91 27.47 1.33
C GLU A 883 69.99 26.40 0.22
N THR A 884 69.16 25.36 0.25
CA THR A 884 69.14 24.28 -0.74
C THR A 884 67.70 23.86 -1.08
N GLY A 885 67.25 24.16 -2.30
CA GLY A 885 65.95 23.72 -2.83
C GLY A 885 65.64 24.37 -4.17
N GLY A 886 65.13 23.61 -5.14
CA GLY A 886 64.80 24.14 -6.48
C GLY A 886 63.51 24.96 -6.54
N TYR A 887 62.77 25.05 -5.43
CA TYR A 887 61.39 25.52 -5.36
C TYR A 887 61.25 26.99 -5.75
N ALA A 888 60.18 27.31 -6.48
CA ALA A 888 59.93 28.66 -6.99
C ALA A 888 58.92 29.43 -6.13
N ALA A 889 59.19 30.71 -5.88
CA ALA A 889 58.25 31.66 -5.28
C ALA A 889 58.06 32.87 -6.20
N GLY A 890 56.81 33.28 -6.42
CA GLY A 890 56.49 34.55 -7.08
C GLY A 890 56.67 35.69 -6.09
N VAL A 891 57.66 36.56 -6.33
CA VAL A 891 58.04 37.64 -5.41
C VAL A 891 57.54 38.97 -5.93
N THR A 892 56.98 39.80 -5.05
CA THR A 892 56.59 41.19 -5.31
C THR A 892 57.08 42.10 -4.18
N PHE A 893 57.91 43.10 -4.46
CA PHE A 893 58.41 44.04 -3.44
C PHE A 893 58.47 45.49 -3.94
N ALA A 894 58.39 46.45 -3.01
CA ALA A 894 58.42 47.88 -3.33
C ALA A 894 59.86 48.39 -3.57
N ALA A 895 60.10 49.00 -4.74
CA ALA A 895 61.43 49.42 -5.18
C ALA A 895 61.48 50.93 -5.45
N SER A 896 61.55 51.74 -4.39
CA SER A 896 61.64 53.21 -4.54
C SER A 896 62.96 53.62 -5.20
N GLY A 897 62.88 54.37 -6.30
CA GLY A 897 64.05 54.81 -7.08
C GLY A 897 64.50 53.87 -8.21
N TYR A 898 63.63 52.95 -8.66
CA TYR A 898 63.90 52.12 -9.85
C TYR A 898 64.01 52.96 -11.14
N ASP A 899 65.10 52.77 -11.89
CA ASP A 899 65.35 53.32 -13.23
C ASP A 899 65.25 52.18 -14.27
N ALA A 900 64.24 52.23 -15.14
CA ALA A 900 63.98 51.19 -16.14
C ALA A 900 65.05 51.07 -17.25
N THR A 901 66.01 52.01 -17.32
CA THR A 901 67.10 52.00 -18.32
C THR A 901 68.40 51.40 -17.81
N ARG A 902 68.59 51.33 -16.48
CA ARG A 902 69.84 50.91 -15.83
C ARG A 902 69.68 49.91 -14.69
N THR A 903 68.47 49.73 -14.13
CA THR A 903 68.26 48.82 -12.99
C THR A 903 68.20 47.38 -13.47
N GLN A 904 69.10 46.55 -12.97
CA GLN A 904 69.10 45.11 -13.18
C GLN A 904 68.77 44.38 -11.88
N LEU A 905 68.09 43.25 -12.03
CA LEU A 905 67.94 42.24 -10.97
C LEU A 905 68.89 41.09 -11.29
N TYR A 906 69.69 40.68 -10.32
CA TYR A 906 70.60 39.54 -10.45
C TYR A 906 70.67 38.72 -9.17
N ALA A 907 71.14 37.48 -9.30
CA ALA A 907 71.54 36.62 -8.20
C ALA A 907 72.95 36.08 -8.45
N TYR A 908 73.63 35.64 -7.39
CA TYR A 908 74.94 34.98 -7.51
C TYR A 908 74.77 33.46 -7.48
N GLU A 909 74.67 32.83 -8.66
CA GLU A 909 74.70 31.36 -8.78
C GLU A 909 76.15 30.91 -8.96
N ASN A 910 76.66 30.06 -8.06
CA ASN A 910 78.05 29.57 -8.04
C ASN A 910 79.13 30.69 -8.08
N GLY A 911 78.81 31.88 -7.55
CA GLY A 911 79.71 33.04 -7.55
C GLY A 911 79.66 33.90 -8.82
N ALA A 912 78.89 33.52 -9.85
CA ALA A 912 78.70 34.30 -11.06
C ALA A 912 77.41 35.14 -11.02
N LYS A 913 77.48 36.41 -11.43
CA LYS A 913 76.31 37.29 -11.56
C LYS A 913 75.39 36.75 -12.67
N THR A 914 74.20 36.30 -12.29
CA THR A 914 73.17 35.76 -13.17
C THR A 914 71.97 36.71 -13.17
N TYR A 915 71.69 37.35 -14.31
CA TYR A 915 70.59 38.30 -14.44
C TYR A 915 69.22 37.59 -14.47
N VAL A 916 68.24 38.22 -13.86
CA VAL A 916 66.92 37.66 -13.57
C VAL A 916 65.85 38.52 -14.23
N ALA A 917 65.04 37.90 -15.09
CA ALA A 917 63.90 38.56 -15.72
C ALA A 917 62.90 39.02 -14.65
N HIS A 918 62.56 40.31 -14.69
CA HIS A 918 61.67 40.95 -13.74
C HIS A 918 60.81 42.00 -14.46
N THR A 919 59.68 42.37 -13.85
CA THR A 919 58.85 43.49 -14.30
C THR A 919 58.75 44.55 -13.19
N TYR A 920 58.52 45.80 -13.57
CA TYR A 920 58.29 46.90 -12.65
C TYR A 920 56.98 47.60 -12.98
N GLU A 921 56.02 47.54 -12.06
CA GLU A 921 54.68 48.09 -12.22
C GLU A 921 54.26 48.78 -10.91
N SER A 922 53.64 49.96 -11.01
CA SER A 922 53.02 50.65 -9.86
C SER A 922 53.92 50.79 -8.61
N GLY A 923 55.23 50.97 -8.79
CA GLY A 923 56.21 51.11 -7.70
C GLY A 923 56.75 49.80 -7.12
N ARG A 924 56.36 48.64 -7.67
CA ARG A 924 56.77 47.31 -7.22
C ARG A 924 57.52 46.56 -8.32
N VAL A 925 58.61 45.87 -7.97
CA VAL A 925 59.26 44.87 -8.82
C VAL A 925 58.61 43.51 -8.57
N ARG A 926 58.37 42.75 -9.65
CA ARG A 926 57.96 41.34 -9.61
C ARG A 926 58.96 40.44 -10.32
N PHE A 927 59.25 39.28 -9.76
CA PHE A 927 60.09 38.25 -10.37
C PHE A 927 59.81 36.87 -9.73
N THR A 928 60.36 35.80 -10.31
CA THR A 928 60.32 34.46 -9.71
C THR A 928 61.65 34.16 -9.03
N ALA A 929 61.65 34.02 -7.71
CA ALA A 929 62.80 33.57 -6.94
C ALA A 929 62.86 32.04 -6.89
N LYS A 930 64.07 31.47 -6.93
CA LYS A 930 64.37 30.12 -6.44
C LYS A 930 64.68 30.22 -4.94
N ALA A 931 64.39 29.18 -4.17
CA ALA A 931 64.81 29.10 -2.79
C ALA A 931 66.36 29.08 -2.64
N GLY A 932 66.86 29.64 -1.54
CA GLY A 932 68.28 29.59 -1.16
C GLY A 932 69.20 30.57 -1.89
N LEU A 933 68.70 31.37 -2.84
CA LEU A 933 69.48 32.40 -3.53
C LEU A 933 69.25 33.81 -2.96
N LYS A 934 70.34 34.59 -2.88
CA LYS A 934 70.29 36.03 -2.61
C LYS A 934 70.16 36.79 -3.93
N TYR A 935 69.07 37.54 -4.05
CA TYR A 935 68.77 38.43 -5.16
C TYR A 935 69.13 39.87 -4.81
N VAL A 936 69.66 40.62 -5.79
CA VAL A 936 70.07 42.01 -5.66
C VAL A 936 69.50 42.80 -6.83
N LEU A 937 68.80 43.90 -6.52
CA LEU A 937 68.26 44.86 -7.49
C LEU A 937 69.06 46.16 -7.39
N ALA A 938 69.84 46.49 -8.41
CA ALA A 938 70.76 47.64 -8.41
C ALA A 938 70.80 48.34 -9.78
N ALA A 939 71.11 49.64 -9.79
CA ALA A 939 71.41 50.36 -11.02
C ALA A 939 72.88 50.15 -11.42
N GLU A 940 73.09 49.72 -12.66
CA GLU A 940 74.40 49.46 -13.25
C GLU A 940 74.81 50.61 -14.19
N TYR A 941 76.11 50.86 -14.24
CA TYR A 941 76.73 51.99 -14.93
C TYR A 941 77.90 51.48 -15.79
N ALA A 942 78.12 52.11 -16.94
CA ALA A 942 79.13 51.66 -17.91
C ALA A 942 80.55 52.14 -17.58
N VAL A 943 81.54 51.30 -17.92
CA VAL A 943 82.98 51.52 -17.78
C VAL A 943 83.59 51.68 -19.18
N THR A 944 83.72 52.92 -19.64
CA THR A 944 84.19 53.24 -20.99
C THR A 944 85.71 53.34 -21.06
N LEU A 945 86.37 52.41 -21.74
CA LEU A 945 87.82 52.44 -21.95
C LEU A 945 88.18 53.37 -23.12
N LEU A 946 89.02 54.39 -22.89
CA LEU A 946 89.56 55.24 -23.96
C LEU A 946 90.83 54.60 -24.57
N PRO A 947 90.87 54.40 -25.90
CA PRO A 947 92.00 53.75 -26.55
C PRO A 947 93.24 54.65 -26.53
N SER A 948 94.28 54.22 -25.81
CA SER A 948 95.59 54.88 -25.82
C SER A 948 96.43 54.44 -27.02
N LYS A 949 97.22 55.37 -27.55
CA LYS A 949 98.21 55.13 -28.63
C LYS A 949 99.54 54.57 -28.14
N TYR A 950 99.66 54.28 -26.83
CA TYR A 950 100.92 53.86 -26.20
C TYR A 950 100.82 52.53 -25.44
N VAL A 951 99.69 52.26 -24.80
CA VAL A 951 99.42 51.01 -24.06
C VAL A 951 97.99 50.55 -24.31
N GLU A 952 97.78 49.25 -24.31
CA GLU A 952 96.44 48.65 -24.28
C GLU A 952 95.92 48.66 -22.83
N ILE A 953 94.61 48.89 -22.65
CA ILE A 953 93.93 48.85 -21.35
C ILE A 953 92.70 47.95 -21.41
N SER A 954 92.37 47.33 -20.28
CA SER A 954 91.17 46.50 -20.11
C SER A 954 90.58 46.68 -18.71
N ALA A 955 89.33 46.25 -18.55
CA ALA A 955 88.66 46.10 -17.25
C ALA A 955 88.10 44.68 -17.11
N ASP A 956 87.89 44.20 -15.89
CA ASP A 956 87.20 42.92 -15.63
C ASP A 956 85.67 43.03 -15.73
N MET A 957 85.12 44.24 -15.65
CA MET A 957 83.70 44.55 -15.83
C MET A 957 83.53 45.68 -16.86
N SER A 958 82.64 45.49 -17.85
CA SER A 958 82.20 46.56 -18.75
C SER A 958 81.13 47.46 -18.11
N ASP A 959 80.37 46.90 -17.17
CA ASP A 959 79.24 47.52 -16.51
C ASP A 959 79.20 47.02 -15.06
N ALA A 960 78.97 47.90 -14.09
CA ALA A 960 79.01 47.57 -12.66
C ALA A 960 77.96 48.34 -11.87
N ALA A 961 77.44 47.75 -10.79
CA ALA A 961 76.50 48.41 -9.89
C ALA A 961 77.22 49.40 -8.96
N ALA A 962 76.57 50.51 -8.61
CA ALA A 962 77.18 51.50 -7.71
C ALA A 962 77.55 50.89 -6.35
N GLY A 963 78.85 50.88 -6.03
CA GLY A 963 79.43 50.21 -4.86
C GLY A 963 80.14 48.87 -5.15
N GLU A 964 80.00 48.29 -6.34
CA GLU A 964 80.86 47.17 -6.79
C GLU A 964 82.28 47.70 -7.10
N SER A 965 83.31 46.86 -6.91
CA SER A 965 84.71 47.22 -7.20
C SER A 965 85.12 46.68 -8.57
N VAL A 966 85.53 47.57 -9.47
CA VAL A 966 85.99 47.25 -10.83
C VAL A 966 87.51 47.25 -10.85
N ARG A 967 88.14 46.27 -11.51
CA ARG A 967 89.59 46.21 -11.71
C ARG A 967 89.96 46.56 -13.14
N VAL A 968 90.93 47.47 -13.27
CA VAL A 968 91.49 47.96 -14.53
C VAL A 968 92.95 47.54 -14.66
N TYR A 969 93.33 47.19 -15.89
CA TYR A 969 94.66 46.69 -16.24
C TYR A 969 95.24 47.54 -17.39
N ALA A 970 96.56 47.66 -17.44
CA ALA A 970 97.31 48.29 -18.53
C ALA A 970 98.50 47.41 -18.93
N ALA A 971 98.81 47.36 -20.23
CA ALA A 971 99.99 46.70 -20.76
C ALA A 971 101.28 47.50 -20.46
N GLU A 972 102.44 46.84 -20.53
CA GLU A 972 103.74 47.51 -20.35
C GLU A 972 104.00 48.56 -21.45
N PRO A 973 104.50 49.77 -21.12
CA PRO A 973 104.74 50.82 -22.10
C PRO A 973 105.99 50.55 -22.96
N PRO A 974 105.97 50.95 -24.25
CA PRO A 974 107.14 50.83 -25.13
C PRO A 974 108.28 51.78 -24.71
N ALA A 975 109.51 51.37 -25.00
CA ALA A 975 110.71 52.14 -24.66
C ALA A 975 110.67 53.60 -25.17
N GLY A 976 111.05 54.54 -24.31
CA GLY A 976 110.93 55.98 -24.56
C GLY A 976 109.60 56.61 -24.12
N VAL A 977 108.66 55.83 -23.58
CA VAL A 977 107.41 56.30 -22.97
C VAL A 977 107.34 55.87 -21.51
N ARG A 978 107.00 56.80 -20.61
CA ARG A 978 106.69 56.53 -19.20
C ARG A 978 105.17 56.38 -19.04
N PHE A 979 104.74 55.37 -18.30
CA PHE A 979 103.36 55.20 -17.87
C PHE A 979 103.21 55.81 -16.47
N ASP A 980 102.31 56.78 -16.33
CA ASP A 980 102.13 57.55 -15.09
C ASP A 980 100.92 57.06 -14.27
N GLY A 981 100.03 56.27 -14.88
CA GLY A 981 98.90 55.63 -14.20
C GLY A 981 97.68 55.43 -15.09
N ILE A 982 96.62 54.87 -14.49
CA ILE A 982 95.27 54.88 -15.05
C ILE A 982 94.49 56.00 -14.34
N ARG A 983 93.89 56.92 -15.10
CA ARG A 983 92.86 57.83 -14.60
C ARG A 983 91.49 57.21 -14.85
N VAL A 984 90.60 57.35 -13.89
CA VAL A 984 89.16 57.08 -14.05
C VAL A 984 88.41 58.36 -13.73
N THR A 985 87.52 58.79 -14.62
CA THR A 985 86.73 60.02 -14.47
C THR A 985 85.25 59.70 -14.61
N ALA A 986 84.42 60.14 -13.66
CA ALA A 986 82.97 60.05 -13.74
C ALA A 986 82.40 61.00 -14.81
N ALA A 987 81.18 60.73 -15.29
CA ALA A 987 80.53 61.51 -16.35
C ALA A 987 80.19 62.97 -15.97
N ASP A 988 80.27 63.34 -14.70
CA ASP A 988 80.17 64.72 -14.18
C ASP A 988 81.53 65.45 -14.13
N GLY A 989 82.64 64.73 -14.32
CA GLY A 989 84.00 65.24 -14.32
C GLY A 989 84.80 64.95 -13.04
N GLU A 990 84.27 64.22 -12.05
CA GLU A 990 85.02 63.86 -10.85
C GLU A 990 86.07 62.77 -11.13
N GLU A 991 87.32 62.98 -10.70
CA GLU A 991 88.42 62.01 -10.86
C GLU A 991 88.40 61.01 -9.69
N ILE A 992 88.22 59.73 -10.02
CA ILE A 992 88.01 58.64 -9.07
C ILE A 992 89.37 58.04 -8.67
N ALA A 993 89.60 57.87 -7.38
CA ALA A 993 90.79 57.23 -6.86
C ALA A 993 90.89 55.76 -7.32
N VAL A 994 92.00 55.41 -7.97
CA VAL A 994 92.33 54.04 -8.38
C VAL A 994 93.41 53.48 -7.44
N GLU A 995 93.05 52.59 -6.53
CA GLU A 995 93.97 51.94 -5.60
C GLU A 995 94.31 50.52 -6.07
N ASN A 996 95.60 50.23 -6.26
CA ASN A 996 96.09 48.91 -6.71
C ASN A 996 95.41 48.39 -7.99
N GLY A 997 95.06 49.30 -8.91
CA GLY A 997 94.35 48.97 -10.15
C GLY A 997 92.85 48.71 -9.98
N MET A 998 92.25 49.07 -8.84
CA MET A 998 90.80 48.96 -8.60
C MET A 998 90.19 50.31 -8.23
N PHE A 999 88.93 50.51 -8.59
CA PHE A 999 88.12 51.63 -8.11
C PHE A 999 86.72 51.13 -7.72
N VAL A 1000 86.04 51.86 -6.85
CA VAL A 1000 84.64 51.56 -6.49
C VAL A 1000 83.73 52.32 -7.44
N MET A 1001 82.78 51.62 -8.06
CA MET A 1001 81.89 52.20 -9.05
C MET A 1001 80.97 53.26 -8.41
N PRO A 1002 80.95 54.51 -8.93
CA PRO A 1002 80.07 55.57 -8.42
C PRO A 1002 78.64 55.38 -8.93
N ARG A 1003 77.74 56.32 -8.61
CA ARG A 1003 76.40 56.42 -9.22
C ARG A 1003 76.41 57.18 -10.56
N ALA A 1004 77.46 56.97 -11.35
CA ALA A 1004 77.69 57.61 -12.64
C ALA A 1004 78.40 56.65 -13.59
N GLU A 1005 78.23 56.84 -14.91
CA GLU A 1005 79.09 56.22 -15.92
C GLU A 1005 80.52 56.75 -15.77
N VAL A 1006 81.52 55.92 -16.06
CA VAL A 1006 82.93 56.28 -15.89
C VAL A 1006 83.73 56.08 -17.18
N VAL A 1007 84.79 56.87 -17.31
CA VAL A 1007 85.71 56.87 -18.44
C VAL A 1007 87.12 56.59 -17.94
N VAL A 1008 87.78 55.58 -18.51
CA VAL A 1008 89.09 55.08 -18.09
C VAL A 1008 90.14 55.44 -19.14
N GLU A 1009 91.22 56.12 -18.76
CA GLU A 1009 92.32 56.46 -19.67
C GLU A 1009 93.70 56.08 -19.11
N ALA A 1010 94.63 55.69 -19.98
CA ALA A 1010 96.03 55.49 -19.64
C ALA A 1010 96.84 56.78 -19.83
N VAL A 1011 97.41 57.30 -18.73
CA VAL A 1011 98.23 58.51 -18.74
C VAL A 1011 99.68 58.13 -19.06
N CYS A 1012 100.18 58.59 -20.22
CA CYS A 1012 101.51 58.24 -20.74
C CYS A 1012 102.27 59.49 -21.21
N VAL A 1013 103.55 59.59 -20.85
CA VAL A 1013 104.41 60.76 -21.13
C VAL A 1013 105.67 60.33 -21.89
N PRO A 1014 105.98 60.91 -23.07
CA PRO A 1014 107.24 60.65 -23.77
C PRO A 1014 108.45 61.18 -22.98
N VAL A 1015 109.54 60.40 -22.93
CA VAL A 1015 110.77 60.79 -22.24
C VAL A 1015 111.60 61.75 -23.11
N VAL A 1016 112.06 62.85 -22.51
CA VAL A 1016 113.01 63.81 -23.06
C VAL A 1016 114.28 63.86 -22.21
N TYR A 1017 115.39 64.20 -22.85
CA TYR A 1017 116.72 64.29 -22.27
C TYR A 1017 117.35 65.64 -22.60
N THR A 1018 118.08 66.20 -21.65
CA THR A 1018 118.80 67.48 -21.82
C THR A 1018 120.22 67.22 -22.29
N VAL A 1019 120.58 67.78 -23.44
CA VAL A 1019 121.98 67.81 -23.89
C VAL A 1019 122.50 69.23 -23.92
N SER A 1020 123.65 69.43 -23.30
CA SER A 1020 124.27 70.74 -23.12
C SER A 1020 125.77 70.75 -23.47
N PHE A 1021 126.22 71.92 -23.87
CA PHE A 1021 127.59 72.24 -24.25
C PHE A 1021 128.05 73.45 -23.41
N VAL A 1022 129.25 73.38 -22.84
CA VAL A 1022 129.75 74.28 -21.79
C VAL A 1022 131.12 74.84 -22.17
N SER A 1023 131.35 76.12 -21.92
CA SER A 1023 132.64 76.81 -22.18
C SER A 1023 132.93 77.79 -21.05
N ASP A 1024 134.16 77.76 -20.51
CA ASP A 1024 134.59 78.61 -19.39
C ASP A 1024 133.60 78.59 -18.20
N GLY A 1025 133.05 77.42 -17.89
CA GLY A 1025 132.05 77.24 -16.83
C GLY A 1025 130.66 77.79 -17.13
N ARG A 1026 130.37 78.21 -18.36
CA ARG A 1026 129.06 78.71 -18.82
C ARG A 1026 128.48 77.82 -19.91
N VAL A 1027 127.19 77.50 -19.83
CA VAL A 1027 126.49 76.78 -20.89
C VAL A 1027 126.41 77.66 -22.15
N VAL A 1028 126.89 77.16 -23.28
CA VAL A 1028 126.89 77.84 -24.60
C VAL A 1028 125.81 77.31 -25.54
N LEU A 1029 125.32 76.10 -25.30
CA LEU A 1029 124.09 75.56 -25.88
C LEU A 1029 123.47 74.57 -24.90
N SER A 1030 122.15 74.57 -24.77
CA SER A 1030 121.39 73.48 -24.13
C SER A 1030 120.11 73.28 -24.91
N ALA A 1031 119.74 72.03 -25.15
CA ALA A 1031 118.49 71.67 -25.80
C ALA A 1031 117.95 70.35 -25.24
N GLU A 1032 116.63 70.26 -25.18
CA GLU A 1032 115.93 69.00 -24.89
C GLU A 1032 115.70 68.24 -26.19
N TYR A 1033 115.89 66.93 -26.13
CA TYR A 1033 115.73 65.98 -27.23
C TYR A 1033 114.90 64.78 -26.76
N ARG A 1034 114.06 64.21 -27.62
CA ARG A 1034 113.40 62.93 -27.34
C ARG A 1034 114.34 61.76 -27.55
N TYR A 1035 114.04 60.63 -26.91
CA TYR A 1035 114.76 59.38 -27.10
C TYR A 1035 114.93 59.04 -28.60
N GLY A 1036 116.17 59.04 -29.09
CA GLY A 1036 116.55 58.74 -30.47
C GLY A 1036 116.66 59.94 -31.42
N GLU A 1037 116.39 61.18 -31.00
CA GLU A 1037 116.57 62.36 -31.85
C GLU A 1037 118.06 62.72 -32.06
N THR A 1038 118.39 63.29 -33.23
CA THR A 1038 119.78 63.60 -33.64
C THR A 1038 120.32 64.85 -32.95
N LEU A 1039 121.53 64.75 -32.38
CA LEU A 1039 122.16 65.82 -31.60
C LEU A 1039 122.81 66.90 -32.49
N ARG A 1040 122.78 68.17 -32.05
CA ARG A 1040 123.38 69.32 -32.75
C ARG A 1040 124.48 69.99 -31.93
N VAL A 1041 125.64 70.22 -32.56
CA VAL A 1041 126.86 70.74 -31.92
C VAL A 1041 127.06 72.24 -32.20
N PRO A 1042 127.55 73.05 -31.23
CA PRO A 1042 127.89 74.46 -31.46
C PRO A 1042 129.09 74.67 -32.41
N GLU A 1043 129.08 75.79 -33.12
CA GLU A 1043 130.23 76.24 -33.93
C GLU A 1043 131.32 76.93 -33.08
N LYS A 1044 132.46 77.21 -33.74
CA LYS A 1044 133.76 77.50 -33.12
C LYS A 1044 133.75 78.70 -32.17
N LEU A 1045 133.97 78.43 -30.89
CA LEU A 1045 133.89 79.40 -29.80
C LEU A 1045 135.13 80.29 -29.68
N ILE A 1046 134.92 81.54 -29.23
CA ILE A 1046 135.98 82.52 -28.94
C ILE A 1046 135.87 82.92 -27.47
N LYS A 1047 136.98 82.88 -26.75
CA LYS A 1047 137.10 83.34 -25.35
C LYS A 1047 137.69 84.76 -25.34
N ALA A 1048 137.14 85.62 -24.49
CA ALA A 1048 137.59 87.00 -24.38
C ALA A 1048 138.93 87.10 -23.64
N ASP A 1049 139.74 88.07 -24.06
CA ASP A 1049 141.02 88.41 -23.44
C ASP A 1049 140.78 89.12 -22.10
N ASP A 1050 141.40 88.67 -21.01
CA ASP A 1050 141.10 89.15 -19.64
C ASP A 1050 142.01 90.30 -19.15
N GLY A 1051 142.88 90.80 -20.03
CA GLY A 1051 143.86 91.87 -19.73
C GLY A 1051 145.22 91.34 -19.28
N GLU A 1052 145.27 90.19 -18.61
CA GLU A 1052 146.51 89.44 -18.33
C GLU A 1052 146.68 88.22 -19.25
N TYR A 1053 145.67 87.77 -19.99
CA TYR A 1053 145.73 86.58 -20.84
C TYR A 1053 144.77 86.64 -22.06
N THR A 1054 145.26 86.38 -23.29
CA THR A 1054 144.50 86.23 -24.55
C THR A 1054 144.29 84.79 -24.99
N TYR A 1055 143.10 84.40 -25.51
CA TYR A 1055 142.70 82.97 -25.55
C TYR A 1055 142.22 82.33 -26.89
N ALA A 1056 142.49 81.03 -27.09
CA ALA A 1056 142.05 80.24 -28.27
C ALA A 1056 141.53 78.81 -27.97
N PHE A 1057 140.41 78.41 -28.63
CA PHE A 1057 139.67 77.13 -28.45
C PHE A 1057 140.28 75.94 -29.23
N ILE A 1058 140.21 74.72 -28.67
CA ILE A 1058 140.73 73.48 -29.31
C ILE A 1058 139.76 72.28 -29.44
N GLY A 1059 138.66 72.20 -28.68
CA GLY A 1059 137.73 71.06 -28.76
C GLY A 1059 136.93 70.80 -27.47
N TRP A 1060 136.08 69.77 -27.51
CA TRP A 1060 135.27 69.28 -26.38
C TRP A 1060 136.03 68.20 -25.57
N ASP A 1061 135.63 68.02 -24.31
CA ASP A 1061 136.17 67.07 -23.33
C ASP A 1061 135.95 65.58 -23.66
N LYS A 1062 134.87 65.24 -24.38
CA LYS A 1062 134.57 63.88 -24.84
C LYS A 1062 133.92 63.86 -26.24
N PRO A 1063 133.94 62.72 -26.96
CA PRO A 1063 133.30 62.59 -28.28
C PRO A 1063 131.79 62.80 -28.19
N VAL A 1064 131.22 63.53 -29.14
CA VAL A 1064 129.79 63.88 -29.17
C VAL A 1064 129.00 62.77 -29.85
N ALA A 1065 127.94 62.28 -29.20
CA ALA A 1065 127.05 61.24 -29.72
C ALA A 1065 126.18 61.74 -30.90
N GLU A 1066 125.75 60.82 -31.77
CA GLU A 1066 124.94 61.15 -32.95
C GLU A 1066 123.45 61.30 -32.63
N THR A 1067 122.90 60.46 -31.75
CA THR A 1067 121.52 60.54 -31.25
C THR A 1067 121.48 60.57 -29.72
N VAL A 1068 120.39 61.11 -29.17
CA VAL A 1068 120.22 61.31 -27.72
C VAL A 1068 119.41 60.17 -27.11
N THR A 1069 120.04 59.39 -26.24
CA THR A 1069 119.40 58.32 -25.45
C THR A 1069 119.44 58.56 -23.95
N GLU A 1070 120.21 59.55 -23.49
CA GLU A 1070 120.42 59.95 -22.09
C GLU A 1070 120.84 61.43 -22.02
N ASP A 1071 120.81 62.02 -20.82
CA ASP A 1071 121.30 63.38 -20.57
C ASP A 1071 122.83 63.47 -20.79
N ALA A 1072 123.30 64.53 -21.45
CA ALA A 1072 124.73 64.70 -21.74
C ALA A 1072 125.23 66.15 -21.59
N VAL A 1073 126.46 66.29 -21.08
CA VAL A 1073 127.17 67.57 -20.93
C VAL A 1073 128.54 67.45 -21.59
N TYR A 1074 128.93 68.41 -22.43
CA TYR A 1074 130.23 68.47 -23.14
C TYR A 1074 130.96 69.80 -22.87
N THR A 1075 132.26 69.80 -22.57
CA THR A 1075 133.00 70.99 -22.07
C THR A 1075 134.17 71.43 -22.97
N ALA A 1076 134.32 72.74 -23.23
CA ALA A 1076 135.29 73.35 -24.14
C ALA A 1076 136.64 73.76 -23.51
N VAL A 1077 137.74 73.71 -24.27
CA VAL A 1077 139.14 73.83 -23.77
C VAL A 1077 139.98 74.92 -24.49
N TYR A 1078 140.89 75.65 -23.78
CA TYR A 1078 141.56 76.92 -24.21
C TYR A 1078 143.07 77.12 -23.75
N LYS A 1079 143.76 78.23 -24.18
CA LYS A 1079 145.22 78.58 -23.97
C LYS A 1079 145.54 80.13 -24.10
N ALA A 1080 146.56 80.77 -23.45
CA ALA A 1080 146.58 82.17 -22.84
C ALA A 1080 147.82 83.22 -23.05
N THR A 1081 147.71 84.61 -22.99
CA THR A 1081 148.85 85.70 -23.03
C THR A 1081 148.67 87.26 -22.56
N PRO A 1082 149.62 88.07 -21.93
CA PRO A 1082 149.41 89.33 -21.06
C PRO A 1082 149.70 90.86 -21.40
N VAL A 1083 149.25 91.87 -20.55
CA VAL A 1083 149.38 93.40 -20.62
C VAL A 1083 149.31 94.23 -19.24
N VAL A 1084 149.58 95.58 -19.12
CA VAL A 1084 149.60 96.48 -17.86
C VAL A 1084 149.31 98.05 -18.02
N LYS A 1085 148.66 98.79 -17.05
CA LYS A 1085 148.72 100.31 -16.78
C LYS A 1085 147.95 100.86 -15.51
N PRO A 1086 148.10 102.15 -15.02
CA PRO A 1086 147.54 102.70 -13.73
C PRO A 1086 146.54 103.92 -13.74
N ASP A 1087 146.15 104.44 -12.54
CA ASP A 1087 144.86 105.06 -12.07
C ASP A 1087 144.73 106.64 -11.94
N PRO A 1088 143.81 107.24 -11.11
CA PRO A 1088 142.33 107.50 -11.21
C PRO A 1088 142.00 109.04 -11.00
N PRO A 1089 140.94 109.58 -10.28
CA PRO A 1089 139.57 109.19 -9.86
C PRO A 1089 138.48 110.27 -10.27
N LEU A 1090 137.34 110.68 -9.64
CA LEU A 1090 136.53 110.41 -8.40
C LEU A 1090 135.05 110.99 -8.52
N SER A 1091 134.16 110.63 -7.57
CA SER A 1091 132.94 111.31 -7.01
C SER A 1091 131.57 111.43 -7.74
N ARG A 1092 130.56 110.76 -7.13
CA ARG A 1092 129.08 111.01 -6.94
C ARG A 1092 128.25 111.90 -7.89
N ILE A 1093 127.06 111.40 -8.31
CA ILE A 1093 125.71 111.84 -7.84
C ILE A 1093 124.55 110.88 -8.28
N ASP A 1094 123.48 110.89 -7.47
CA ASP A 1094 122.21 110.13 -7.33
C ASP A 1094 121.40 109.52 -8.52
N LYS A 1095 120.74 108.37 -8.24
CA LYS A 1095 119.29 107.96 -8.43
C LYS A 1095 119.18 106.43 -8.64
N LEU A 1096 118.44 105.56 -7.93
CA LEU A 1096 117.12 105.53 -7.23
C LEU A 1096 115.92 105.06 -8.13
N PHE A 1097 115.10 104.12 -7.60
CA PHE A 1097 113.79 103.55 -8.06
C PHE A 1097 113.67 102.27 -8.95
N ILE A 1098 113.51 101.12 -8.27
CA ILE A 1098 112.43 100.07 -8.33
C ILE A 1098 111.89 99.47 -9.69
N ALA A 1099 112.15 98.16 -9.85
CA ALA A 1099 111.40 97.00 -10.43
C ALA A 1099 110.18 97.09 -11.41
N GLY A 1100 110.11 96.15 -12.39
CA GLY A 1100 108.83 95.70 -12.99
C GLY A 1100 108.81 94.90 -14.34
N VAL A 1101 108.93 93.55 -14.30
CA VAL A 1101 108.27 92.49 -15.14
C VAL A 1101 108.35 92.45 -16.72
N THR A 1102 108.41 91.20 -17.27
CA THR A 1102 107.76 90.64 -18.52
C THR A 1102 108.44 90.52 -19.92
N LEU A 1103 108.50 89.27 -20.44
CA LEU A 1103 107.92 88.72 -21.72
C LEU A 1103 108.72 88.48 -23.05
N ILE A 1104 108.43 87.32 -23.67
CA ILE A 1104 108.21 86.98 -25.12
C ILE A 1104 109.25 86.17 -25.98
N CYS A 1105 108.71 85.49 -27.01
CA CYS A 1105 109.30 84.43 -27.89
C CYS A 1105 109.59 84.94 -29.34
N VAL A 1106 109.88 84.06 -30.35
CA VAL A 1106 109.39 84.08 -31.78
C VAL A 1106 110.18 83.22 -32.84
N LEU A 1107 109.44 82.38 -33.63
CA LEU A 1107 109.59 81.86 -35.06
C LEU A 1107 110.96 81.39 -35.69
N GLY A 1108 111.04 80.61 -36.80
CA GLY A 1108 110.05 79.82 -37.59
C GLY A 1108 110.48 79.45 -39.07
N ALA A 1109 109.73 78.53 -39.74
CA ALA A 1109 109.66 78.21 -41.22
C ALA A 1109 110.80 77.40 -41.94
N ALA A 1110 110.62 76.71 -43.10
CA ALA A 1110 109.46 76.03 -43.77
C ALA A 1110 109.88 75.16 -45.01
N GLY A 1111 109.03 74.23 -45.50
CA GLY A 1111 109.29 73.40 -46.71
C GLY A 1111 108.14 72.57 -47.34
N ILE A 1112 108.50 71.51 -48.09
CA ILE A 1112 108.12 71.28 -49.52
C ILE A 1112 108.50 69.83 -49.98
N ALA A 1113 108.05 69.17 -51.08
CA ALA A 1113 106.84 69.09 -51.98
C ALA A 1113 107.15 68.01 -53.10
N VAL A 1114 106.34 67.44 -54.03
CA VAL A 1114 104.88 67.36 -54.39
C VAL A 1114 104.65 66.20 -55.44
N ALA A 1115 103.52 65.46 -55.52
CA ALA A 1115 103.20 64.54 -56.68
C ALA A 1115 101.75 63.91 -56.81
N VAL A 1116 101.13 64.06 -58.01
CA VAL A 1116 100.54 63.07 -58.98
C VAL A 1116 99.63 61.84 -58.56
N VAL A 1117 98.29 61.99 -58.79
CA VAL A 1117 97.31 61.10 -59.54
C VAL A 1117 96.40 59.98 -58.91
N PHE A 1118 95.08 60.13 -59.17
CA PHE A 1118 93.94 59.16 -59.40
C PHE A 1118 93.12 58.42 -58.28
N ILE A 1119 91.88 58.91 -58.06
CA ILE A 1119 90.55 58.31 -58.45
C ILE A 1119 89.84 57.14 -57.66
N VAL A 1120 88.69 57.49 -57.05
CA VAL A 1120 87.32 56.82 -57.10
C VAL A 1120 86.88 55.67 -56.13
N LYS A 1121 86.09 56.06 -55.10
CA LYS A 1121 84.60 55.89 -54.94
C LYS A 1121 83.95 54.50 -54.62
N LYS A 1122 83.18 54.46 -53.51
CA LYS A 1122 81.68 54.22 -53.39
C LYS A 1122 81.14 52.96 -52.63
N ALA A 1123 80.07 53.21 -51.83
CA ALA A 1123 78.87 52.35 -51.58
C ALA A 1123 78.98 51.11 -50.62
N LYS A 1124 77.90 50.61 -49.97
CA LYS A 1124 76.54 51.16 -49.65
C LYS A 1124 75.73 50.30 -48.63
N LYS A 1125 74.99 50.97 -47.73
CA LYS A 1125 73.57 50.77 -47.27
C LYS A 1125 73.01 49.43 -46.71
N LYS A 1126 72.22 49.63 -45.64
CA LYS A 1126 70.98 48.95 -45.17
C LYS A 1126 71.14 47.63 -44.37
N LYS A 1127 70.43 47.40 -43.25
CA LYS A 1127 68.96 47.40 -42.94
C LYS A 1127 68.20 46.22 -43.60
N ASN A 1128 67.23 45.59 -42.95
CA ASN A 1128 66.63 45.89 -41.63
C ASN A 1128 67.09 44.90 -40.56
#